data_AF-A0A7V3A908-F1
#
_entry.id   AF-A0A7V3A908-F1
#
_cell.length_a   1.000
_cell.length_b   1.000
_cell.length_c   1.000
_cell.angle_alpha   90.00
_cell.angle_beta   90.00
_cell.angle_gamma   90.00
#
_symmetry.space_group_name_H-M   'P 1'
#
loop_
_entity.id
_entity.type
_entity.pdbx_description
1 polymer ?
#
loop_
_entity_poly.entity_id
_entity_poly.type
_entity_poly.pdbx_seq_one_letter_code
_entity_poly.pdbx_strand_id
1 'polypeptide(L)'
;MKVILASESPRRTKLLKKIIKSFSVIPSGLDENQIQEKDPVAFALRAAEAKARTVAETDPEALVIAADTVVIIDGQVLGKPRDREDARRMLQSLSGRTHEVVTAVVLYHQESERQLSGFQSSRVTFRPLQPEDIESYLERNTYRDKAGAYAIQEVRPTFVEKLEGDYQNVVGLPLRLLRRLINQFQEQTTRLEISGFRLPEGLGLAHSQDRSFEVPGAYPGDLVEISYLPSGKPTVRAKLLAVVQPGPSRQPAACPHFGQCGGCAFQDLSYAEQLRQKQTYLLEVLQPYFPSGYRYLEIDPPSPSPAQYFYRNKMEFSFGQSGGQVFLGLRERTRPKQRRHHQKVIPLEICHLSTPLTAKLFPLVSRLAQDSGLPVFDLEAKTGFYRHLVIREGKRTGQLMLLLVTTSRGELPLAEFRDEILRAVPDLTSLWWVENDRIADVVALEKTHLLYGQEAIEEQLLGYRFKIYPGSFFQTNPLAAELVYDRIQSEARRLHTQSALGLYCGSGAIEICLSKAASEVVGVDWDPANIRTANENLAINKIGNVRFLESSVEAALPEISLGTFDLLVIDPPRAGLSPRSLKQIVGLKIPGLIYVSCNPATLARDLKVLTDSGYKISRLTPVDFFPHTGHLEVIAYLNL
;
A
#
# COMPACT_ATOMS: atom_id res chain seq x y z
N MET A 1 22.54 21.34 -13.30
CA MET A 1 23.46 21.89 -12.29
C MET A 1 24.76 21.11 -12.36
N LYS A 2 25.88 21.82 -12.52
CA LYS A 2 27.22 21.24 -12.42
C LYS A 2 27.44 20.79 -10.97
N VAL A 3 28.19 19.70 -10.77
CA VAL A 3 28.45 19.14 -9.43
C VAL A 3 29.94 19.04 -9.23
N ILE A 4 30.41 19.49 -8.08
CA ILE A 4 31.81 19.41 -7.64
C ILE A 4 31.88 18.63 -6.34
N LEU A 5 32.79 17.67 -6.25
CA LEU A 5 33.15 17.00 -5.01
C LEU A 5 34.38 17.69 -4.40
N ALA A 6 34.19 18.36 -3.26
CA ALA A 6 35.23 19.01 -2.47
C ALA A 6 35.99 17.98 -1.61
N SER A 7 36.82 17.14 -2.24
CA SER A 7 37.53 16.06 -1.54
C SER A 7 38.71 15.52 -2.32
N GLU A 8 39.82 15.28 -1.61
CA GLU A 8 41.00 14.55 -2.12
C GLU A 8 40.85 13.03 -2.07
N SER A 9 39.90 12.51 -1.28
CA SER A 9 39.73 11.06 -1.08
C SER A 9 39.27 10.33 -2.35
N PRO A 10 40.06 9.38 -2.89
CA PRO A 10 39.65 8.56 -4.03
C PRO A 10 38.42 7.69 -3.73
N ARG A 11 38.19 7.36 -2.46
CA ARG A 11 37.06 6.52 -2.01
C ARG A 11 35.74 7.27 -2.12
N ARG A 12 35.72 8.54 -1.71
CA ARG A 12 34.54 9.42 -1.85
C ARG A 12 34.18 9.62 -3.32
N THR A 13 35.17 9.79 -4.19
CA THR A 13 34.97 9.83 -5.66
C THR A 13 34.34 8.54 -6.18
N LYS A 14 34.87 7.36 -5.81
CA LYS A 14 34.28 6.07 -6.20
C LYS A 14 32.85 5.87 -5.69
N LEU A 15 32.57 6.33 -4.47
CA LEU A 15 31.23 6.25 -3.87
C LEU A 15 30.26 7.22 -4.56
N LEU A 16 30.67 8.46 -4.82
CA LEU A 16 29.82 9.46 -5.47
C LEU A 16 29.44 9.06 -6.89
N LYS A 17 30.33 8.42 -7.65
CA LYS A 17 30.05 7.84 -8.98
C LYS A 17 28.86 6.88 -9.00
N LYS A 18 28.50 6.27 -7.87
CA LYS A 18 27.31 5.41 -7.75
C LYS A 18 26.00 6.19 -7.74
N ILE A 19 26.03 7.49 -7.42
CA ILE A 19 24.86 8.38 -7.39
C ILE A 19 24.88 9.35 -8.57
N ILE A 20 26.01 10.02 -8.80
CA ILE A 20 26.16 11.08 -9.80
C ILE A 20 27.19 10.63 -10.83
N LYS A 21 26.77 10.48 -12.09
CA LYS A 21 27.64 9.97 -13.17
C LYS A 21 28.67 10.99 -13.64
N SER A 22 28.35 12.29 -13.58
CA SER A 22 29.22 13.38 -14.04
C SER A 22 29.39 14.43 -12.94
N PHE A 23 30.62 14.62 -12.50
CA PHE A 23 31.02 15.63 -11.52
C PHE A 23 32.53 15.90 -11.64
N SER A 24 32.97 17.06 -11.19
CA SER A 24 34.39 17.41 -11.07
C SER A 24 34.87 17.20 -9.64
N VAL A 25 36.17 16.97 -9.44
CA VAL A 25 36.78 16.84 -8.11
C VAL A 25 37.73 18.02 -7.94
N ILE A 26 37.53 18.81 -6.90
CA ILE A 26 38.41 19.94 -6.55
C ILE A 26 38.79 19.79 -5.08
N PRO A 27 40.07 19.69 -4.73
CA PRO A 27 40.50 19.72 -3.34
C PRO A 27 40.31 21.11 -2.74
N SER A 28 39.86 21.19 -1.49
CA SER A 28 39.62 22.47 -0.82
C SER A 28 40.91 23.18 -0.37
N GLY A 29 42.03 22.45 -0.20
CA GLY A 29 43.30 23.00 0.29
C GLY A 29 43.29 23.55 1.72
N LEU A 30 42.15 23.47 2.42
CA LEU A 30 41.97 23.98 3.78
C LEU A 30 42.78 23.21 4.83
N ASP A 31 43.44 23.96 5.72
CA ASP A 31 44.05 23.43 6.93
C ASP A 31 42.97 23.21 8.01
N GLU A 32 42.65 21.93 8.25
CA GLU A 32 41.62 21.49 9.21
C GLU A 32 41.97 21.90 10.67
N ASN A 33 43.23 22.23 10.97
CA ASN A 33 43.67 22.64 12.31
C ASN A 33 43.14 24.01 12.77
N GLN A 34 42.54 24.80 11.87
CA GLN A 34 41.99 26.11 12.18
C GLN A 34 40.58 26.05 12.78
N ILE A 35 39.94 24.87 12.77
CA ILE A 35 38.57 24.69 13.27
C ILE A 35 38.60 24.35 14.76
N GLN A 36 38.30 25.34 15.59
CA GLN A 36 38.16 25.15 17.04
C GLN A 36 36.73 24.69 17.38
N GLU A 37 36.51 23.38 17.47
CA GLU A 37 35.25 22.79 17.92
C GLU A 37 35.53 21.53 18.74
N LYS A 38 34.88 21.42 19.90
CA LYS A 38 35.11 20.31 20.85
C LYS A 38 34.15 19.15 20.62
N ASP A 39 32.95 19.43 20.13
CA ASP A 39 32.00 18.38 19.78
C ASP A 39 32.41 17.70 18.46
N PRO A 40 32.66 16.38 18.42
CA PRO A 40 33.13 15.69 17.22
C PRO A 40 32.19 15.80 16.02
N VAL A 41 30.88 15.84 16.26
CA VAL A 41 29.86 15.93 15.20
C VAL A 41 29.85 17.35 14.63
N ALA A 42 29.82 18.37 15.48
CA ALA A 42 29.92 19.76 15.08
C ALA A 42 31.24 20.06 14.36
N PHE A 43 32.35 19.47 14.81
CA PHE A 43 33.65 19.57 14.14
C PHE A 43 33.56 19.04 12.70
N ALA A 44 33.06 17.81 12.52
CA ALA A 44 32.93 17.22 11.18
C ALA A 44 32.00 18.05 10.27
N LEU A 45 30.91 18.60 10.82
CA LEU A 45 30.00 19.47 10.06
C LEU A 45 30.69 20.78 9.63
N ARG A 46 31.38 21.48 10.54
CA ARG A 46 32.13 22.70 10.23
C ARG A 46 33.25 22.45 9.24
N ALA A 47 33.97 21.34 9.38
CA ALA A 47 35.03 20.94 8.45
C ALA A 47 34.47 20.68 7.04
N ALA A 48 33.37 19.93 6.93
CA ALA A 48 32.71 19.72 5.65
C ALA A 48 32.18 21.05 5.06
N GLU A 49 31.62 21.93 5.87
CA GLU A 49 31.11 23.23 5.43
C GLU A 49 32.22 24.12 4.89
N ALA A 50 33.32 24.26 5.63
CA ALA A 50 34.46 25.06 5.20
C ALA A 50 34.98 24.57 3.83
N LYS A 51 35.13 23.25 3.67
CA LYS A 51 35.53 22.63 2.38
C LYS A 51 34.58 22.97 1.25
N ALA A 52 33.27 22.92 1.52
CA ALA A 52 32.27 23.23 0.51
C ALA A 52 32.33 24.71 0.09
N ARG A 53 32.45 25.63 1.06
CA ARG A 53 32.49 27.07 0.81
C ARG A 53 33.74 27.49 0.03
N THR A 54 34.92 27.05 0.45
CA THR A 54 36.18 27.37 -0.25
C THR A 54 36.19 26.87 -1.70
N VAL A 55 35.65 25.68 -1.96
CA VAL A 55 35.57 25.17 -3.33
C VAL A 55 34.50 25.91 -4.14
N ALA A 56 33.40 26.35 -3.53
CA ALA A 56 32.35 27.08 -4.23
C ALA A 56 32.81 28.45 -4.74
N GLU A 57 33.80 29.08 -4.11
CA GLU A 57 34.41 30.32 -4.60
C GLU A 57 35.00 30.17 -6.00
N THR A 58 35.43 28.97 -6.38
CA THR A 58 35.99 28.68 -7.71
C THR A 58 34.93 28.53 -8.80
N ASP A 59 33.68 28.24 -8.43
CA ASP A 59 32.56 28.04 -9.34
C ASP A 59 31.23 28.26 -8.60
N PRO A 60 30.75 29.52 -8.52
CA PRO A 60 29.56 29.86 -7.72
C PRO A 60 28.25 29.20 -8.17
N GLU A 61 28.16 28.76 -9.43
CA GLU A 61 26.99 28.10 -10.05
C GLU A 61 26.99 26.56 -9.84
N ALA A 62 28.07 26.01 -9.30
CA ALA A 62 28.18 24.58 -9.07
C ALA A 62 27.61 24.16 -7.71
N LEU A 63 26.97 22.98 -7.68
CA LEU A 63 26.68 22.29 -6.43
C LEU A 63 27.96 21.69 -5.87
N VAL A 64 28.44 22.21 -4.75
CA VAL A 64 29.58 21.64 -4.06
C VAL A 64 29.11 20.63 -3.01
N ILE A 65 29.59 19.40 -3.12
CA ILE A 65 29.40 18.33 -2.14
C ILE A 65 30.72 18.18 -1.38
N ALA A 66 30.70 18.38 -0.08
CA ALA A 66 31.81 18.12 0.81
C ALA A 66 31.43 17.06 1.84
N ALA A 67 32.44 16.35 2.34
CA ALA A 67 32.27 15.45 3.47
C ALA A 67 33.49 15.49 4.38
N ASP A 68 33.27 15.26 5.65
CA ASP A 68 34.33 15.09 6.64
C ASP A 68 34.04 13.91 7.54
N THR A 69 35.09 13.19 7.92
CA THR A 69 34.97 11.92 8.64
C THR A 69 35.91 11.94 9.82
N VAL A 70 35.36 11.69 11.01
CA VAL A 70 36.09 11.59 12.26
C VAL A 70 35.88 10.23 12.90
N VAL A 71 36.92 9.73 13.57
CA VAL A 71 36.86 8.53 14.41
C VAL A 71 36.93 8.97 15.86
N ILE A 72 36.07 8.43 16.71
CA ILE A 72 35.92 8.84 18.10
C ILE A 72 36.10 7.62 19.01
N ILE A 73 37.04 7.72 19.94
CA ILE A 73 37.26 6.73 21.01
C ILE A 73 37.37 7.49 22.34
N ASP A 74 36.61 7.10 23.36
CA ASP A 74 36.56 7.76 24.67
C ASP A 74 36.32 9.28 24.64
N GLY A 75 35.51 9.75 23.67
CA GLY A 75 35.26 11.18 23.47
C GLY A 75 36.42 11.96 22.83
N GLN A 76 37.51 11.28 22.45
CA GLN A 76 38.63 11.89 21.72
C GLN A 76 38.53 11.64 20.22
N VAL A 77 38.75 12.69 19.43
CA VAL A 77 38.76 12.61 17.96
C VAL A 77 40.13 12.14 17.46
N LEU A 78 40.14 11.03 16.73
CA LEU A 78 41.27 10.57 15.96
C LEU A 78 41.13 11.05 14.51
N GLY A 79 41.86 12.12 14.18
CA GLY A 79 41.99 12.65 12.83
C GLY A 79 42.91 11.80 11.95
N LYS A 80 43.53 12.44 10.95
CA LYS A 80 44.57 11.81 10.12
C LYS A 80 45.88 11.72 10.91
N PRO A 81 46.63 10.62 10.82
CA PRO A 81 47.89 10.48 11.54
C PRO A 81 48.98 11.41 10.97
N ARG A 82 49.77 12.03 11.85
CA ARG A 82 50.87 12.92 11.45
C ARG A 82 52.02 12.17 10.79
N ASP A 83 52.33 11.00 11.34
CA ASP A 83 53.41 10.12 10.89
C ASP A 83 53.07 8.65 11.19
N ARG A 84 54.04 7.75 10.95
CA ARG A 84 53.85 6.31 11.16
C ARG A 84 53.69 5.95 12.64
N GLU A 85 54.39 6.65 13.54
CA GLU A 85 54.29 6.42 14.99
C GLU A 85 52.90 6.80 15.50
N ASP A 86 52.38 7.92 15.02
CA ASP A 86 51.05 8.39 15.34
C ASP A 86 49.97 7.44 14.82
N ALA A 87 50.15 6.90 13.60
CA ALA A 87 49.27 5.88 13.03
C ALA A 87 49.28 4.59 13.87
N ARG A 88 50.45 4.13 14.31
CA ARG A 88 50.59 2.98 15.21
C ARG A 88 49.85 3.20 16.52
N ARG A 89 50.07 4.35 17.17
CA ARG A 89 49.40 4.75 18.41
C ARG A 89 47.87 4.75 18.24
N MET A 90 47.36 5.30 17.14
CA MET A 90 45.93 5.28 16.83
C MET A 90 45.40 3.84 16.73
N LEU A 91 46.04 2.99 15.92
CA LEU A 91 45.60 1.59 15.74
C LEU A 91 45.66 0.78 17.04
N GLN A 92 46.70 0.98 17.86
CA GLN A 92 46.80 0.37 19.18
C GLN A 92 45.67 0.83 20.11
N SER A 93 45.31 2.12 20.09
CA SER A 93 44.21 2.65 20.92
C SER A 93 42.83 2.11 20.55
N LEU A 94 42.65 1.64 19.30
CA LEU A 94 41.41 1.05 18.81
C LEU A 94 41.36 -0.48 18.99
N SER A 95 42.51 -1.13 19.18
CA SER A 95 42.65 -2.58 19.28
C SER A 95 41.78 -3.19 20.39
N GLY A 96 40.94 -4.18 20.05
CA GLY A 96 40.04 -4.85 20.99
C GLY A 96 38.87 -3.99 21.51
N ARG A 97 38.63 -2.82 20.91
CA ARG A 97 37.66 -1.83 21.41
C ARG A 97 36.63 -1.47 20.36
N THR A 98 35.56 -0.83 20.82
CA THR A 98 34.53 -0.25 19.94
C THR A 98 34.68 1.26 19.90
N HIS A 99 34.76 1.81 18.69
CA HIS A 99 34.81 3.24 18.43
C HIS A 99 33.68 3.67 17.50
N GLU A 100 33.39 4.96 17.53
CA GLU A 100 32.38 5.59 16.70
C GLU A 100 33.03 6.25 15.47
N VAL A 101 32.37 6.15 14.32
CA VAL A 101 32.79 6.81 13.08
C VAL A 101 31.66 7.71 12.62
N VAL A 102 31.93 9.00 12.60
CA VAL A 102 30.97 10.02 12.18
C VAL A 102 31.42 10.59 10.84
N THR A 103 30.55 10.57 9.83
CA THR A 103 30.76 11.35 8.61
C THR A 103 29.68 12.40 8.46
N ALA A 104 30.09 13.65 8.39
CA ALA A 104 29.27 14.78 8.00
C ALA A 104 29.31 14.98 6.48
N VAL A 105 28.20 15.41 5.91
CA VAL A 105 28.04 15.73 4.48
C VAL A 105 27.39 17.10 4.37
N VAL A 106 27.94 17.95 3.51
CA VAL A 106 27.43 19.30 3.21
C VAL A 106 27.23 19.44 1.70
N LEU A 107 26.08 19.98 1.32
CA LEU A 107 25.76 20.47 -0.01
C LEU A 107 25.68 21.98 0.07
N TYR A 108 26.43 22.68 -0.77
CA TYR A 108 26.45 24.14 -0.82
C TYR A 108 26.37 24.62 -2.27
N HIS A 109 25.55 25.63 -2.50
CA HIS A 109 25.46 26.35 -3.77
C HIS A 109 25.54 27.84 -3.47
N GLN A 110 26.61 28.48 -3.95
CA GLN A 110 26.94 29.85 -3.55
C GLN A 110 25.99 30.88 -4.15
N GLU A 111 25.64 30.77 -5.43
CA GLU A 111 24.76 31.74 -6.10
C GLU A 111 23.38 31.87 -5.43
N SER A 112 22.85 30.78 -4.87
CA SER A 112 21.57 30.80 -4.13
C SER A 112 21.73 30.86 -2.62
N GLU A 113 22.98 30.98 -2.13
CA GLU A 113 23.38 30.89 -0.71
C GLU A 113 22.76 29.70 0.04
N ARG A 114 22.46 28.63 -0.68
CA ARG A 114 21.70 27.50 -0.14
C ARG A 114 22.65 26.42 0.37
N GLN A 115 22.43 26.01 1.61
CA GLN A 115 23.18 24.94 2.27
C GLN A 115 22.24 23.87 2.82
N LEU A 116 22.60 22.60 2.65
CA LEU A 116 22.02 21.49 3.40
C LEU A 116 23.14 20.63 3.98
N SER A 117 23.01 20.25 5.24
CA SER A 117 24.00 19.42 5.92
C SER A 117 23.36 18.30 6.72
N GLY A 118 24.15 17.29 7.06
CA GLY A 118 23.74 16.23 7.98
C GLY A 118 24.91 15.30 8.25
N PHE A 119 24.72 14.37 9.19
CA PHE A 119 25.75 13.39 9.54
C PHE A 119 25.16 11.99 9.69
N GLN A 120 26.04 11.00 9.63
CA GLN A 120 25.74 9.59 9.93
C GLN A 120 26.77 9.08 10.93
N SER A 121 26.31 8.31 11.91
CA SER A 121 27.16 7.58 12.86
C SER A 121 27.10 6.08 12.61
N SER A 122 28.23 5.40 12.80
CA SER A 122 28.39 3.94 12.79
C SER A 122 29.38 3.53 13.90
N ARG A 123 29.17 2.38 14.52
CA ARG A 123 30.11 1.79 15.49
C ARG A 123 30.91 0.65 14.87
N VAL A 124 32.21 0.64 15.11
CA VAL A 124 33.13 -0.39 14.62
C VAL A 124 33.84 -1.00 15.81
N THR A 125 33.79 -2.33 15.91
CA THR A 125 34.51 -3.09 16.94
C THR A 125 35.71 -3.76 16.30
N PHE A 126 36.90 -3.45 16.80
CA PHE A 126 38.13 -4.13 16.40
C PHE A 126 38.37 -5.37 17.26
N ARG A 127 38.92 -6.41 16.64
CA ARG A 127 39.54 -7.53 17.34
C ARG A 127 40.77 -7.02 18.10
N PRO A 128 41.22 -7.73 19.14
CA PRO A 128 42.57 -7.53 19.68
C PRO A 128 43.60 -7.76 18.57
N LEU A 129 44.27 -6.69 18.14
CA LEU A 129 45.28 -6.69 17.09
C LEU A 129 46.63 -7.11 17.66
N GLN A 130 47.35 -7.98 16.95
CA GLN A 130 48.74 -8.28 17.28
C GLN A 130 49.66 -7.18 16.73
N PRO A 131 50.82 -6.90 17.36
CA PRO A 131 51.79 -5.92 16.85
C PRO A 131 52.18 -6.15 15.38
N GLU A 132 52.30 -7.40 14.96
CA GLU A 132 52.67 -7.80 13.60
C GLU A 132 51.58 -7.41 12.58
N ASP A 133 50.30 -7.52 12.95
CA ASP A 133 49.17 -7.13 12.11
C ASP A 133 49.16 -5.61 11.85
N ILE A 134 49.49 -4.83 12.88
CA ILE A 134 49.60 -3.37 12.80
C ILE A 134 50.76 -2.98 11.88
N GLU A 135 51.94 -3.58 12.07
CA GLU A 135 53.10 -3.29 11.21
C GLU A 135 52.86 -3.66 9.75
N SER A 136 52.31 -4.85 9.49
CA SER A 136 51.98 -5.31 8.14
C SER A 136 50.99 -4.38 7.44
N TYR A 137 50.07 -3.76 8.20
CA TYR A 137 49.17 -2.75 7.66
C TYR A 137 49.88 -1.43 7.37
N LEU A 138 50.73 -0.94 8.30
CA LEU A 138 51.46 0.31 8.14
C LEU A 138 52.47 0.26 6.99
N GLU A 139 53.06 -0.90 6.68
CA GLU A 139 53.96 -1.08 5.54
C GLU A 139 53.32 -0.75 4.19
N ARG A 140 52.00 -0.90 4.08
CA ARG A 140 51.25 -0.56 2.86
C ARG A 140 51.20 0.95 2.59
N ASN A 141 51.58 1.78 3.57
CA ASN A 141 51.57 3.25 3.50
C ASN A 141 50.22 3.87 3.10
N THR A 142 49.12 3.14 3.23
CA THR A 142 47.80 3.62 2.84
C THR A 142 47.12 4.43 3.94
N TYR A 143 47.64 4.49 5.18
CA TYR A 143 46.96 5.03 6.37
C TYR A 143 46.92 6.57 6.45
N ARG A 144 47.77 7.28 5.68
CA ARG A 144 48.05 8.71 5.86
C ARG A 144 46.84 9.63 5.64
N ASP A 145 45.92 9.26 4.75
CA ASP A 145 44.74 10.07 4.39
C ASP A 145 43.47 9.68 5.17
N LYS A 146 43.61 8.91 6.25
CA LYS A 146 42.50 8.20 6.91
C LYS A 146 42.32 8.63 8.36
N ALA A 147 41.11 9.03 8.71
CA ALA A 147 40.73 9.22 10.11
C ALA A 147 40.89 7.90 10.89
N GLY A 148 41.48 7.98 12.09
CA GLY A 148 41.83 6.79 12.89
C GLY A 148 42.89 5.88 12.26
N ALA A 149 43.59 6.36 11.22
CA ALA A 149 44.66 5.65 10.52
C ALA A 149 44.27 4.33 9.83
N TYR A 150 42.99 4.05 9.56
CA TYR A 150 42.57 2.82 8.87
C TYR A 150 41.50 3.02 7.80
N ALA A 151 41.45 2.11 6.82
CA ALA A 151 40.33 2.00 5.88
C ALA A 151 39.62 0.68 6.08
N ILE A 152 38.33 0.74 6.43
CA ILE A 152 37.53 -0.47 6.69
C ILE A 152 37.57 -1.47 5.53
N GLN A 153 37.71 -1.03 4.28
CA GLN A 153 37.76 -1.93 3.12
C GLN A 153 39.04 -2.77 3.06
N GLU A 154 40.12 -2.27 3.66
CA GLU A 154 41.44 -2.90 3.62
C GLU A 154 41.66 -3.81 4.84
N VAL A 155 40.92 -3.58 5.92
CA VAL A 155 41.12 -4.25 7.22
C VAL A 155 39.98 -5.21 7.60
N ARG A 156 38.91 -5.31 6.80
CA ARG A 156 37.67 -6.01 7.22
C ARG A 156 37.77 -7.51 7.54
N PRO A 157 38.69 -8.33 6.98
CA PRO A 157 38.83 -9.69 7.50
C PRO A 157 39.74 -9.75 8.74
N THR A 158 40.66 -8.78 8.88
CA THR A 158 41.78 -8.87 9.83
C THR A 158 41.46 -8.14 11.13
N PHE A 159 41.05 -6.87 11.05
CA PHE A 159 40.90 -6.01 12.24
C PHE A 159 39.47 -5.94 12.74
N VAL A 160 38.46 -6.02 11.86
CA VAL A 160 37.07 -5.73 12.23
C VAL A 160 36.36 -6.99 12.70
N GLU A 161 35.90 -6.99 13.95
CA GLU A 161 35.03 -8.02 14.51
C GLU A 161 33.57 -7.76 14.15
N LYS A 162 33.10 -6.54 14.38
CA LYS A 162 31.70 -6.16 14.24
C LYS A 162 31.57 -4.75 13.67
N LEU A 163 30.53 -4.56 12.85
CA LEU A 163 30.11 -3.25 12.34
C LEU A 163 28.62 -3.08 12.60
N GLU A 164 28.27 -2.01 13.31
CA GLU A 164 26.89 -1.61 13.55
C GLU A 164 26.64 -0.24 12.89
N GLY A 165 25.71 -0.18 11.95
CA GLY A 165 25.41 1.04 11.20
C GLY A 165 25.78 0.96 9.71
N ASP A 166 26.04 2.11 9.08
CA ASP A 166 26.30 2.20 7.64
C ASP A 166 27.79 1.97 7.32
N TYR A 167 28.07 0.98 6.47
CA TYR A 167 29.42 0.73 5.96
C TYR A 167 29.96 1.90 5.13
N GLN A 168 29.11 2.55 4.33
CA GLN A 168 29.52 3.66 3.46
C GLN A 168 29.84 4.92 4.27
N ASN A 169 29.19 5.07 5.43
CA ASN A 169 29.58 6.05 6.43
C ASN A 169 31.03 5.83 6.90
N VAL A 170 31.40 4.60 7.27
CA VAL A 170 32.78 4.31 7.72
C VAL A 170 33.82 4.51 6.60
N VAL A 171 33.44 4.28 5.34
CA VAL A 171 34.29 4.59 4.18
C VAL A 171 34.51 6.10 4.00
N GLY A 172 33.59 6.92 4.51
CA GLY A 172 33.68 8.38 4.50
C GLY A 172 32.71 9.08 3.55
N LEU A 173 31.69 8.40 3.01
CA LEU A 173 30.58 9.05 2.30
C LEU A 173 29.27 8.24 2.43
N PRO A 174 28.39 8.58 3.40
CA PRO A 174 27.13 7.87 3.62
C PRO A 174 26.14 8.14 2.46
N LEU A 175 26.04 7.20 1.51
CA LEU A 175 25.26 7.42 0.27
C LEU A 175 23.76 7.59 0.53
N ARG A 176 23.22 6.94 1.57
CA ARG A 176 21.80 7.11 1.95
C ARG A 176 21.51 8.54 2.40
N LEU A 177 22.36 9.07 3.28
CA LEU A 177 22.29 10.46 3.74
C LEU A 177 22.48 11.43 2.56
N LEU A 178 23.53 11.24 1.76
CA LEU A 178 23.83 12.10 0.62
C LEU A 178 22.67 12.13 -0.39
N ARG A 179 22.07 10.98 -0.71
CA ARG A 179 20.92 10.92 -1.62
C ARG A 179 19.72 11.69 -1.08
N ARG A 180 19.48 11.62 0.23
CA ARG A 180 18.42 12.40 0.89
C ARG A 180 18.69 13.91 0.77
N LEU A 181 19.91 14.34 1.08
CA LEU A 181 20.32 15.74 0.98
C LEU A 181 20.23 16.26 -0.46
N ILE A 182 20.72 15.52 -1.46
CA ILE A 182 20.62 15.90 -2.88
C ILE A 182 19.15 16.08 -3.29
N ASN A 183 18.28 15.13 -2.92
CA ASN A 183 16.87 15.23 -3.26
C ASN A 183 16.24 16.48 -2.62
N GLN A 184 16.49 16.72 -1.33
CA GLN A 184 16.00 17.93 -0.65
C GLN A 184 16.54 19.20 -1.31
N PHE A 185 17.81 19.20 -1.73
CA PHE A 185 18.43 20.33 -2.41
C PHE A 185 17.79 20.61 -3.78
N GLN A 186 17.41 19.58 -4.51
CA GLN A 186 16.82 19.70 -5.84
C GLN A 186 15.31 19.91 -5.82
N GLU A 187 14.68 19.74 -4.67
CA GLU A 187 13.24 19.90 -4.51
C GLU A 187 12.84 21.34 -4.80
N GLN A 188 11.93 21.50 -5.76
CA GLN A 188 11.33 22.77 -6.15
C GLN A 188 9.94 22.86 -5.55
N THR A 189 9.54 24.08 -5.20
CA THR A 189 8.19 24.39 -4.73
C THR A 189 7.50 25.33 -5.70
N THR A 190 6.23 25.10 -5.95
CA THR A 190 5.41 26.00 -6.78
C THR A 190 3.95 25.95 -6.33
N ARG A 191 3.18 26.95 -6.74
CA ARG A 191 1.73 27.00 -6.51
C ARG A 191 0.99 26.80 -7.82
N LEU A 192 -0.03 25.94 -7.81
CA LEU A 192 -0.80 25.57 -8.99
C LEU A 192 -2.26 25.34 -8.61
N GLU A 193 -3.15 25.62 -9.55
CA GLU A 193 -4.55 25.20 -9.46
C GLU A 193 -4.68 23.76 -9.98
N ILE A 194 -5.42 22.93 -9.26
CA ILE A 194 -5.76 21.58 -9.70
C ILE A 194 -6.93 21.67 -10.68
N SER A 195 -6.72 21.22 -11.91
CA SER A 195 -7.73 21.27 -12.98
C SER A 195 -8.48 19.95 -13.17
N GLY A 196 -7.90 18.83 -12.73
CA GLY A 196 -8.47 17.50 -12.96
C GLY A 196 -8.22 16.53 -11.81
N PHE A 197 -8.79 15.34 -11.92
CA PHE A 197 -8.64 14.28 -10.93
C PHE A 197 -8.64 12.92 -11.61
N ARG A 198 -7.67 12.08 -11.27
CA ARG A 198 -7.52 10.76 -11.86
C ARG A 198 -7.88 9.67 -10.87
N LEU A 199 -8.85 8.86 -11.25
CA LEU A 199 -9.18 7.58 -10.61
C LEU A 199 -8.55 6.43 -11.41
N PRO A 200 -8.31 5.27 -10.77
CA PRO A 200 -8.66 4.92 -9.39
C PRO A 200 -7.67 5.40 -8.32
N GLU A 201 -6.51 5.96 -8.69
CA GLU A 201 -5.45 6.32 -7.73
C GLU A 201 -5.77 7.55 -6.85
N GLY A 202 -6.75 8.36 -7.24
CA GLY A 202 -7.15 9.57 -6.53
C GLY A 202 -6.07 10.65 -6.58
N LEU A 203 -5.61 10.99 -7.78
CA LEU A 203 -4.54 11.97 -8.01
C LEU A 203 -5.12 13.26 -8.59
N GLY A 204 -4.93 14.39 -7.91
CA GLY A 204 -5.17 15.70 -8.50
C GLY A 204 -4.22 15.94 -9.68
N LEU A 205 -4.73 16.52 -10.75
CA LEU A 205 -3.98 16.85 -11.96
C LEU A 205 -3.89 18.37 -12.09
N ALA A 206 -2.69 18.87 -12.31
CA ALA A 206 -2.44 20.27 -12.60
C ALA A 206 -1.48 20.40 -13.79
N HIS A 207 -1.57 21.51 -14.52
CA HIS A 207 -0.70 21.81 -15.64
C HIS A 207 -0.02 23.16 -15.45
N SER A 208 1.26 23.24 -15.76
CA SER A 208 2.02 24.50 -15.78
C SER A 208 3.04 24.45 -16.89
N GLN A 209 3.01 25.46 -17.77
CA GLN A 209 3.89 25.52 -18.95
C GLN A 209 3.78 24.22 -19.76
N ASP A 210 4.87 23.45 -19.86
CA ASP A 210 4.98 22.20 -20.62
C ASP A 210 4.95 20.93 -19.74
N ARG A 211 4.52 21.04 -18.48
CA ARG A 211 4.52 19.92 -17.53
C ARG A 211 3.16 19.68 -16.90
N SER A 212 2.89 18.40 -16.66
CA SER A 212 1.73 17.94 -15.90
C SER A 212 2.17 17.45 -14.52
N PHE A 213 1.38 17.74 -13.50
CA PHE A 213 1.65 17.35 -12.11
C PHE A 213 0.56 16.40 -11.61
N GLU A 214 0.99 15.32 -10.97
CA GLU A 214 0.12 14.41 -10.22
C GLU A 214 0.29 14.66 -8.73
N VAL A 215 -0.78 15.09 -8.06
CA VAL A 215 -0.77 15.59 -6.68
C VAL A 215 -1.76 14.77 -5.84
N PRO A 216 -1.28 13.75 -5.09
CA PRO A 216 -2.14 12.99 -4.18
C PRO A 216 -2.73 13.89 -3.09
N GLY A 217 -4.03 13.74 -2.82
CA GLY A 217 -4.75 14.49 -1.78
C GLY A 217 -5.20 15.89 -2.18
N ALA A 218 -5.04 16.27 -3.45
CA ALA A 218 -5.54 17.51 -4.01
C ALA A 218 -6.70 17.24 -4.99
N TYR A 219 -7.65 18.16 -5.06
CA TYR A 219 -8.90 18.00 -5.82
C TYR A 219 -9.15 19.16 -6.79
N PRO A 220 -9.95 18.96 -7.84
CA PRO A 220 -10.26 20.02 -8.81
C PRO A 220 -10.77 21.29 -8.13
N GLY A 221 -10.20 22.43 -8.50
CA GLY A 221 -10.49 23.74 -7.91
C GLY A 221 -9.66 24.09 -6.67
N ASP A 222 -8.85 23.17 -6.11
CA ASP A 222 -7.88 23.52 -5.08
C ASP A 222 -6.75 24.37 -5.68
N LEU A 223 -6.40 25.48 -5.03
CA LEU A 223 -5.09 26.12 -5.19
C LEU A 223 -4.13 25.49 -4.19
N VAL A 224 -3.09 24.83 -4.68
CA VAL A 224 -2.16 24.07 -3.85
C VAL A 224 -0.73 24.58 -3.95
N GLU A 225 0.00 24.44 -2.87
CA GLU A 225 1.45 24.50 -2.86
C GLU A 225 2.01 23.08 -2.89
N ILE A 226 2.89 22.81 -3.85
CA ILE A 226 3.45 21.48 -4.07
C ILE A 226 4.98 21.53 -4.02
N SER A 227 5.58 20.40 -3.65
CA SER A 227 7.01 20.15 -3.82
C SER A 227 7.25 19.01 -4.81
N TYR A 228 8.25 19.16 -5.67
CA TYR A 228 8.58 18.12 -6.64
C TYR A 228 10.07 18.10 -6.97
N LEU A 229 10.54 16.93 -7.42
CA LEU A 229 11.87 16.78 -7.98
C LEU A 229 11.81 17.03 -9.49
N PRO A 230 12.60 17.96 -10.04
CA PRO A 230 12.70 18.17 -11.47
C PRO A 230 13.07 16.86 -12.18
N SER A 231 12.42 16.59 -13.30
CA SER A 231 12.73 15.44 -14.14
C SER A 231 12.48 15.77 -15.60
N GLY A 232 13.13 15.05 -16.52
CA GLY A 232 12.87 15.16 -17.96
C GLY A 232 11.56 14.52 -18.41
N LYS A 233 10.70 14.09 -17.48
CA LYS A 233 9.41 13.48 -17.81
C LYS A 233 8.33 14.56 -17.99
N PRO A 234 7.40 14.39 -18.94
CA PRO A 234 6.30 15.34 -19.14
C PRO A 234 5.35 15.38 -17.93
N THR A 235 5.21 14.25 -17.23
CA THR A 235 4.40 14.14 -16.02
C THR A 235 5.28 13.91 -14.80
N VAL A 236 5.11 14.76 -13.79
CA VAL A 236 5.87 14.72 -12.53
C VAL A 236 4.91 14.49 -11.37
N ARG A 237 5.21 13.50 -10.54
CA ARG A 237 4.47 13.31 -9.30
C ARG A 237 5.01 14.25 -8.22
N ALA A 238 4.13 15.09 -7.69
CA ALA A 238 4.48 16.06 -6.65
C ALA A 238 3.93 15.64 -5.29
N LYS A 239 4.50 16.20 -4.24
CA LYS A 239 4.00 16.12 -2.87
C LYS A 239 3.18 17.37 -2.60
N LEU A 240 1.96 17.20 -2.13
CA LEU A 240 1.15 18.30 -1.60
C LEU A 240 1.83 18.82 -0.31
N LEU A 241 2.18 20.10 -0.28
CA LEU A 241 2.67 20.78 0.92
C LEU A 241 1.53 21.43 1.69
N ALA A 242 0.68 22.18 0.98
CA ALA A 242 -0.47 22.85 1.55
C ALA A 242 -1.58 23.03 0.51
N VAL A 243 -2.83 23.03 0.98
CA VAL A 243 -3.96 23.57 0.22
C VAL A 243 -4.06 25.05 0.61
N VAL A 244 -3.64 25.93 -0.29
CA VAL A 244 -3.62 27.39 -0.07
C VAL A 244 -5.04 27.95 -0.09
N GLN A 245 -5.85 27.49 -1.04
CA GLN A 245 -7.27 27.78 -1.11
C GLN A 245 -8.02 26.49 -1.45
N PRO A 246 -8.93 26.02 -0.58
CA PRO A 246 -9.72 24.83 -0.85
C PRO A 246 -10.73 25.09 -1.97
N GLY A 247 -10.88 24.13 -2.88
CA GLY A 247 -11.91 24.14 -3.91
C GLY A 247 -13.31 23.93 -3.32
N PRO A 248 -14.38 24.22 -4.08
CA PRO A 248 -15.76 24.18 -3.58
C PRO A 248 -16.25 22.78 -3.19
N SER A 249 -15.64 21.73 -3.74
CA SER A 249 -16.02 20.34 -3.46
C SER A 249 -15.23 19.73 -2.28
N ARG A 250 -14.32 20.48 -1.65
CA ARG A 250 -13.57 19.99 -0.49
C ARG A 250 -14.41 20.08 0.78
N GLN A 251 -14.31 19.08 1.64
CA GLN A 251 -15.00 19.03 2.93
C GLN A 251 -14.08 18.40 4.01
N PRO A 252 -14.36 18.58 5.30
CA PRO A 252 -13.68 17.82 6.35
C PRO A 252 -13.96 16.32 6.21
N ALA A 253 -12.93 15.49 6.38
CA ALA A 253 -13.11 14.04 6.45
C ALA A 253 -13.77 13.65 7.79
N ALA A 254 -14.77 12.77 7.75
CA ALA A 254 -15.45 12.29 8.96
C ALA A 254 -14.56 11.36 9.81
N CYS A 255 -13.68 10.58 9.18
CA CYS A 255 -12.78 9.68 9.91
C CYS A 255 -11.55 10.43 10.44
N PRO A 256 -11.27 10.38 11.76
CA PRO A 256 -10.10 11.06 12.33
C PRO A 256 -8.76 10.44 11.86
N HIS A 257 -8.80 9.21 11.35
CA HIS A 257 -7.63 8.50 10.82
C HIS A 257 -7.39 8.73 9.33
N PHE A 258 -8.23 9.54 8.67
CA PHE A 258 -8.11 9.82 7.24
C PHE A 258 -6.75 10.46 6.90
N GLY A 259 -6.23 10.17 5.71
CA GLY A 259 -4.92 10.64 5.25
C GLY A 259 -3.77 9.68 5.59
N GLN A 260 -3.77 9.10 6.80
CA GLN A 260 -2.77 8.10 7.21
C GLN A 260 -3.25 6.66 6.96
N CYS A 261 -4.49 6.36 7.33
CA CYS A 261 -5.08 5.03 7.15
C CYS A 261 -5.28 4.72 5.66
N GLY A 262 -4.90 3.51 5.22
CA GLY A 262 -5.08 3.04 3.83
C GLY A 262 -6.52 2.63 3.46
N GLY A 263 -7.48 2.71 4.38
CA GLY A 263 -8.85 2.25 4.15
C GLY A 263 -9.70 3.17 3.26
N CYS A 264 -9.45 4.48 3.27
CA CYS A 264 -10.23 5.48 2.52
C CYS A 264 -9.29 6.39 1.71
N ALA A 265 -9.72 6.78 0.51
CA ALA A 265 -8.88 7.55 -0.42
C ALA A 265 -9.21 9.05 -0.45
N PHE A 266 -10.49 9.42 -0.36
CA PHE A 266 -10.95 10.80 -0.52
C PHE A 266 -12.23 11.11 0.27
N GLN A 267 -12.21 10.97 1.59
CA GLN A 267 -13.34 11.37 2.45
C GLN A 267 -13.51 12.89 2.53
N ASP A 268 -12.44 13.62 2.30
CA ASP A 268 -12.37 15.08 2.24
C ASP A 268 -12.80 15.67 0.88
N LEU A 269 -13.41 14.85 0.01
CA LEU A 269 -14.07 15.23 -1.24
C LEU A 269 -15.58 15.02 -1.10
N SER A 270 -16.40 16.00 -1.47
CA SER A 270 -17.86 15.92 -1.37
C SER A 270 -18.40 14.72 -2.13
N TYR A 271 -19.41 14.04 -1.57
CA TYR A 271 -19.88 12.77 -2.13
C TYR A 271 -20.41 12.91 -3.57
N ALA A 272 -21.11 14.00 -3.87
CA ALA A 272 -21.55 14.32 -5.22
C ALA A 272 -20.38 14.41 -6.21
N GLU A 273 -19.28 15.03 -5.77
CA GLU A 273 -18.06 15.13 -6.57
C GLU A 273 -17.38 13.76 -6.75
N GLN A 274 -17.40 12.89 -5.73
CA GLN A 274 -16.91 11.51 -5.87
C GLN A 274 -17.64 10.76 -6.98
N LEU A 275 -18.97 10.86 -7.03
CA LEU A 275 -19.78 10.22 -8.08
C LEU A 275 -19.47 10.82 -9.46
N ARG A 276 -19.37 12.14 -9.56
CA ARG A 276 -18.99 12.83 -10.82
C ARG A 276 -17.65 12.31 -11.33
N GLN A 277 -16.63 12.23 -10.47
CA GLN A 277 -15.31 11.75 -10.85
C GLN A 277 -15.31 10.26 -11.23
N LYS A 278 -16.12 9.43 -10.58
CA LYS A 278 -16.31 8.02 -10.98
C LYS A 278 -16.96 7.90 -12.36
N GLN A 279 -17.91 8.78 -12.68
CA GLN A 279 -18.50 8.85 -14.03
C GLN A 279 -17.46 9.25 -15.08
N THR A 280 -16.67 10.30 -14.81
CA THR A 280 -15.57 10.72 -15.68
C THR A 280 -14.58 9.58 -15.90
N TYR A 281 -14.19 8.88 -14.83
CA TYR A 281 -13.30 7.73 -14.92
C TYR A 281 -13.82 6.63 -15.84
N LEU A 282 -15.11 6.26 -15.73
CA LEU A 282 -15.72 5.26 -16.62
C LEU A 282 -15.62 5.70 -18.09
N LEU A 283 -15.93 6.96 -18.39
CA LEU A 283 -15.85 7.51 -19.74
C LEU A 283 -14.42 7.49 -20.30
N GLU A 284 -13.45 7.93 -19.50
CA GLU A 284 -12.02 7.95 -19.86
C GLU A 284 -11.50 6.53 -20.17
N VAL A 285 -11.94 5.53 -19.42
CA VAL A 285 -11.53 4.14 -19.64
C VAL A 285 -12.17 3.52 -20.87
N LEU A 286 -13.40 3.92 -21.23
CA LEU A 286 -14.11 3.41 -22.41
C LEU A 286 -13.62 4.05 -23.71
N GLN A 287 -13.20 5.32 -23.66
CA GLN A 287 -12.84 6.10 -24.85
C GLN A 287 -11.78 5.43 -25.76
N PRO A 288 -10.67 4.84 -25.25
CA PRO A 288 -9.69 4.17 -26.10
C PRO A 288 -10.23 2.94 -26.83
N TYR A 289 -11.24 2.26 -26.26
CA TYR A 289 -11.82 1.04 -26.83
C TYR A 289 -12.97 1.35 -27.81
N PHE A 290 -13.65 2.49 -27.63
CA PHE A 290 -14.82 2.88 -28.42
C PHE A 290 -14.72 4.32 -28.96
N PRO A 291 -13.65 4.70 -29.70
CA PRO A 291 -13.34 6.10 -30.02
C PRO A 291 -14.43 6.83 -30.83
N SER A 292 -15.10 6.13 -31.74
CA SER A 292 -16.16 6.68 -32.60
C SER A 292 -17.59 6.38 -32.10
N GLY A 293 -17.71 5.53 -31.07
CA GLY A 293 -18.99 4.93 -30.65
C GLY A 293 -19.39 5.24 -29.21
N TYR A 294 -18.48 5.67 -28.33
CA TYR A 294 -18.77 5.83 -26.91
C TYR A 294 -19.85 6.88 -26.61
N ARG A 295 -20.01 7.89 -27.49
CA ARG A 295 -21.05 8.92 -27.37
C ARG A 295 -22.48 8.39 -27.58
N TYR A 296 -22.61 7.20 -28.17
CA TYR A 296 -23.89 6.53 -28.41
C TYR A 296 -24.15 5.41 -27.41
N LEU A 297 -23.22 5.14 -26.48
CA LEU A 297 -23.47 4.23 -25.38
C LEU A 297 -24.41 4.91 -24.39
N GLU A 298 -25.50 4.23 -24.05
CA GLU A 298 -26.36 4.65 -22.95
C GLU A 298 -25.65 4.35 -21.63
N ILE A 299 -25.23 5.39 -20.92
CA ILE A 299 -24.54 5.27 -19.63
C ILE A 299 -25.35 6.04 -18.59
N ASP A 300 -25.89 5.31 -17.62
CA ASP A 300 -26.62 5.91 -16.51
C ASP A 300 -25.67 6.76 -15.64
N PRO A 301 -26.19 7.81 -14.96
CA PRO A 301 -25.47 8.43 -13.86
C PRO A 301 -25.13 7.39 -12.78
N PRO A 302 -23.95 7.48 -12.12
CA PRO A 302 -23.60 6.55 -11.04
C PRO A 302 -24.65 6.54 -9.94
N SER A 303 -25.19 5.36 -9.65
CA SER A 303 -26.11 5.17 -8.54
C SER A 303 -25.37 5.38 -7.22
N PRO A 304 -25.83 6.28 -6.33
CA PRO A 304 -25.22 6.45 -5.03
C PRO A 304 -25.36 5.19 -4.18
N SER A 305 -24.40 4.97 -3.30
CA SER A 305 -24.50 3.93 -2.27
C SER A 305 -25.61 4.30 -1.28
N PRO A 306 -26.45 3.35 -0.84
CA PRO A 306 -27.47 3.63 0.17
C PRO A 306 -26.87 4.11 1.50
N ALA A 307 -25.63 3.73 1.80
CA ALA A 307 -24.89 4.18 2.98
C ALA A 307 -23.45 4.55 2.61
N GLN A 308 -23.03 5.76 2.97
CA GLN A 308 -21.65 6.25 2.74
C GLN A 308 -20.68 5.75 3.82
N TYR A 309 -21.17 5.50 5.02
CA TYR A 309 -20.42 5.03 6.17
C TYR A 309 -21.04 3.76 6.75
N PHE A 310 -20.24 2.97 7.46
CA PHE A 310 -20.61 1.70 8.10
C PHE A 310 -21.28 0.70 7.15
N TYR A 311 -20.99 0.80 5.85
CA TYR A 311 -21.58 -0.04 4.82
C TYR A 311 -20.87 -1.40 4.70
N ARG A 312 -19.61 -1.51 5.13
CA ARG A 312 -18.85 -2.76 4.99
C ARG A 312 -19.30 -3.79 6.00
N ASN A 313 -19.81 -4.91 5.51
CA ASN A 313 -20.21 -6.07 6.32
C ASN A 313 -19.05 -7.00 6.67
N LYS A 314 -17.85 -6.79 6.10
CA LYS A 314 -16.65 -7.56 6.37
C LYS A 314 -15.46 -6.61 6.36
N MET A 315 -14.68 -6.61 7.43
CA MET A 315 -13.41 -5.90 7.53
C MET A 315 -12.36 -6.76 8.24
N GLU A 316 -11.13 -6.65 7.79
CA GLU A 316 -9.96 -7.35 8.34
C GLU A 316 -9.02 -6.30 8.91
N PHE A 317 -8.86 -6.29 10.23
CA PHE A 317 -7.97 -5.36 10.95
C PHE A 317 -6.70 -6.09 11.34
N SER A 318 -5.54 -5.48 11.13
CA SER A 318 -4.25 -6.05 11.49
C SER A 318 -3.87 -5.63 12.91
N PHE A 319 -3.26 -6.54 13.66
CA PHE A 319 -2.56 -6.17 14.88
C PHE A 319 -1.25 -5.45 14.53
N GLY A 320 -0.94 -4.40 15.29
CA GLY A 320 0.32 -3.67 15.24
C GLY A 320 0.91 -3.52 16.64
N GLN A 321 2.21 -3.24 16.70
CA GLN A 321 2.89 -2.95 17.94
C GLN A 321 3.87 -1.79 17.75
N SER A 322 3.87 -0.84 18.69
CA SER A 322 4.80 0.29 18.71
C SER A 322 5.04 0.75 20.15
N GLY A 323 6.30 1.02 20.51
CA GLY A 323 6.64 1.45 21.88
C GLY A 323 6.21 0.45 22.97
N GLY A 324 6.16 -0.85 22.64
CA GLY A 324 5.69 -1.90 23.55
C GLY A 324 4.17 -2.06 23.65
N GLN A 325 3.39 -1.14 23.06
CA GLN A 325 1.93 -1.15 23.06
C GLN A 325 1.38 -1.86 21.83
N VAL A 326 0.47 -2.83 22.03
CA VAL A 326 -0.30 -3.52 21.01
C VAL A 326 -1.56 -2.71 20.65
N PHE A 327 -1.92 -2.68 19.38
CA PHE A 327 -3.13 -2.00 18.89
C PHE A 327 -3.68 -2.68 17.64
N LEU A 328 -4.95 -2.38 17.32
CA LEU A 328 -5.59 -2.78 16.08
C LEU A 328 -5.68 -1.61 15.10
N GLY A 329 -5.63 -1.93 13.81
CA GLY A 329 -5.85 -0.94 12.79
C GLY A 329 -5.73 -1.47 11.37
N LEU A 330 -5.37 -0.58 10.46
CA LEU A 330 -5.20 -0.89 9.04
C LEU A 330 -3.82 -0.46 8.56
N ARG A 331 -3.38 -1.04 7.45
CA ARG A 331 -2.11 -0.64 6.82
C ARG A 331 -2.12 0.84 6.45
N GLU A 332 -0.98 1.49 6.62
CA GLU A 332 -0.74 2.87 6.22
C GLU A 332 -1.00 3.06 4.72
N ARG A 333 -1.54 4.21 4.35
CA ARG A 333 -1.72 4.63 2.97
C ARG A 333 -0.36 4.81 2.30
N THR A 334 0.11 3.80 1.57
CA THR A 334 1.41 3.89 0.92
C THR A 334 1.39 4.49 -0.48
N ARG A 335 2.55 5.01 -0.88
CA ARG A 335 2.84 5.34 -2.27
C ARG A 335 3.03 4.05 -3.09
N PRO A 336 2.65 4.02 -4.38
CA PRO A 336 2.68 2.80 -5.23
C PRO A 336 4.05 2.08 -5.33
N LYS A 337 5.15 2.69 -4.88
CA LYS A 337 6.52 2.13 -4.94
C LYS A 337 7.03 1.54 -3.62
N GLN A 338 6.29 1.63 -2.52
CA GLN A 338 6.69 0.96 -1.27
C GLN A 338 6.29 -0.51 -1.30
N ARG A 339 7.20 -1.39 -0.88
CA ARG A 339 6.93 -2.83 -0.77
C ARG A 339 5.89 -3.07 0.32
N ARG A 340 4.83 -3.83 0.00
CA ARG A 340 3.71 -4.14 0.90
C ARG A 340 4.12 -4.64 2.29
N HIS A 341 5.23 -5.38 2.40
CA HIS A 341 5.71 -5.93 3.69
C HIS A 341 6.27 -4.89 4.67
N HIS A 342 6.54 -3.66 4.24
CA HIS A 342 7.02 -2.58 5.12
C HIS A 342 5.88 -1.65 5.57
N GLN A 343 4.63 -2.01 5.28
CA GLN A 343 3.47 -1.21 5.64
C GLN A 343 3.20 -1.31 7.14
N LYS A 344 3.42 -0.20 7.84
CA LYS A 344 3.05 -0.07 9.23
C LYS A 344 1.54 -0.19 9.38
N VAL A 345 1.10 -0.74 10.51
CA VAL A 345 -0.29 -0.66 10.93
C VAL A 345 -0.49 0.70 11.59
N ILE A 346 -1.51 1.43 11.15
CA ILE A 346 -1.95 2.69 11.76
C ILE A 346 -2.98 2.34 12.82
N PRO A 347 -2.75 2.69 14.11
CA PRO A 347 -3.72 2.46 15.17
C PRO A 347 -5.03 3.18 14.83
N LEU A 348 -6.15 2.51 15.04
CA LEU A 348 -7.48 3.07 14.83
C LEU A 348 -8.26 3.09 16.14
N GLU A 349 -8.98 4.18 16.38
CA GLU A 349 -9.97 4.31 17.44
C GLU A 349 -11.35 3.82 16.96
N ILE A 350 -11.67 4.03 15.69
CA ILE A 350 -12.95 3.65 15.06
C ILE A 350 -12.74 3.47 13.56
N CYS A 351 -13.52 2.58 12.94
CA CYS A 351 -13.57 2.43 11.50
C CYS A 351 -14.96 2.79 10.95
N HIS A 352 -15.10 3.97 10.36
CA HIS A 352 -16.30 4.45 9.66
C HIS A 352 -16.69 3.65 8.41
N LEU A 353 -15.91 2.65 8.00
CA LEU A 353 -16.32 1.71 6.96
C LEU A 353 -17.01 0.46 7.53
N SER A 354 -16.60 0.00 8.71
CA SER A 354 -17.02 -1.29 9.28
C SER A 354 -18.30 -1.15 10.09
N THR A 355 -18.18 -0.88 11.40
CA THR A 355 -19.25 -0.81 12.37
C THR A 355 -18.85 0.14 13.50
N PRO A 356 -19.79 0.88 14.12
CA PRO A 356 -19.50 1.70 15.30
C PRO A 356 -18.91 0.90 16.46
N LEU A 357 -19.20 -0.41 16.54
CA LEU A 357 -18.66 -1.31 17.58
C LEU A 357 -17.14 -1.38 17.61
N THR A 358 -16.46 -1.02 16.51
CA THR A 358 -14.99 -0.93 16.48
C THR A 358 -14.42 -0.03 17.57
N ALA A 359 -15.13 1.04 17.95
CA ALA A 359 -14.73 1.94 19.04
C ALA A 359 -14.63 1.24 20.41
N LYS A 360 -15.40 0.18 20.61
CA LYS A 360 -15.36 -0.65 21.82
C LYS A 360 -14.41 -1.84 21.67
N LEU A 361 -14.45 -2.49 20.50
CA LEU A 361 -13.70 -3.72 20.23
C LEU A 361 -12.19 -3.48 20.13
N PHE A 362 -11.73 -2.41 19.49
CA PHE A 362 -10.30 -2.15 19.31
C PHE A 362 -9.54 -2.01 20.62
N PRO A 363 -9.92 -1.13 21.57
CA PRO A 363 -9.21 -1.03 22.84
C PRO A 363 -9.32 -2.33 23.66
N LEU A 364 -10.46 -3.01 23.64
CA LEU A 364 -10.64 -4.27 24.34
C LEU A 364 -9.71 -5.37 23.82
N VAL A 365 -9.77 -5.67 22.52
CA VAL A 365 -9.00 -6.76 21.93
C VAL A 365 -7.50 -6.46 21.97
N SER A 366 -7.11 -5.20 21.84
CA SER A 366 -5.71 -4.77 21.98
C SER A 366 -5.20 -4.97 23.41
N ARG A 367 -6.02 -4.65 24.42
CA ARG A 367 -5.71 -4.93 25.84
C ARG A 367 -5.56 -6.43 26.09
N LEU A 368 -6.52 -7.25 25.64
CA LEU A 368 -6.44 -8.71 25.82
C LEU A 368 -5.17 -9.30 25.16
N ALA A 369 -4.80 -8.77 23.99
CA ALA A 369 -3.57 -9.18 23.31
C ALA A 369 -2.30 -8.72 24.04
N GLN A 370 -2.32 -7.51 24.61
CA GLN A 370 -1.23 -7.00 25.44
C GLN A 370 -1.05 -7.84 26.72
N ASP A 371 -2.14 -8.11 27.43
CA ASP A 371 -2.15 -8.80 28.72
C ASP A 371 -1.71 -10.26 28.58
N SER A 372 -1.93 -10.88 27.41
CA SER A 372 -1.48 -12.24 27.15
C SER A 372 0.04 -12.37 26.98
N GLY A 373 0.77 -11.25 26.80
CA GLY A 373 2.23 -11.25 26.58
C GLY A 373 2.70 -11.90 25.26
N LEU A 374 1.78 -12.26 24.36
CA LEU A 374 2.13 -12.92 23.09
C LEU A 374 2.45 -11.88 22.01
N PRO A 375 3.46 -12.11 21.16
CA PRO A 375 3.93 -11.12 20.20
C PRO A 375 2.94 -10.90 19.04
N VAL A 376 2.91 -9.68 18.51
CA VAL A 376 2.26 -9.38 17.23
C VAL A 376 3.06 -9.99 16.07
N PHE A 377 2.37 -10.45 15.03
CA PHE A 377 3.01 -11.02 13.84
C PHE A 377 3.77 -9.97 13.03
N ASP A 378 5.07 -10.20 12.84
CA ASP A 378 5.96 -9.38 12.04
C ASP A 378 6.13 -10.00 10.64
N LEU A 379 5.77 -9.24 9.59
CA LEU A 379 5.85 -9.69 8.20
C LEU A 379 7.29 -9.80 7.67
N GLU A 380 8.22 -9.03 8.22
CA GLU A 380 9.62 -9.01 7.82
C GLU A 380 10.37 -10.16 8.51
N ALA A 381 10.19 -10.32 9.82
CA ALA A 381 10.76 -11.43 10.58
C ALA A 381 10.05 -12.76 10.33
N LYS A 382 8.79 -12.73 9.86
CA LYS A 382 7.93 -13.89 9.61
C LYS A 382 7.67 -14.72 10.88
N THR A 383 7.55 -14.03 12.01
CA THR A 383 7.38 -14.61 13.34
C THR A 383 6.35 -13.81 14.12
N GLY A 384 5.83 -14.38 15.22
CA GLY A 384 4.84 -13.76 16.08
C GLY A 384 3.52 -14.54 16.11
N PHE A 385 2.53 -14.01 16.82
CA PHE A 385 1.29 -14.71 17.15
C PHE A 385 0.04 -14.00 16.64
N TYR A 386 -0.25 -12.78 17.12
CA TYR A 386 -1.46 -12.05 16.72
C TYR A 386 -1.36 -11.50 15.30
N ARG A 387 -2.34 -11.82 14.43
CA ARG A 387 -2.32 -11.40 13.03
C ARG A 387 -3.44 -10.42 12.70
N HIS A 388 -4.68 -10.88 12.83
CA HIS A 388 -5.84 -10.11 12.41
C HIS A 388 -7.04 -10.29 13.34
N LEU A 389 -7.89 -9.27 13.40
CA LEU A 389 -9.27 -9.37 13.86
C LEU A 389 -10.17 -9.16 12.65
N VAL A 390 -10.97 -10.17 12.30
CA VAL A 390 -11.99 -10.05 11.26
C VAL A 390 -13.34 -9.79 11.90
N ILE A 391 -14.04 -8.78 11.40
CA ILE A 391 -15.40 -8.45 11.82
C ILE A 391 -16.31 -8.66 10.62
N ARG A 392 -17.35 -9.48 10.81
CA ARG A 392 -18.45 -9.65 9.86
C ARG A 392 -19.77 -9.25 10.51
N GLU A 393 -20.65 -8.57 9.79
CA GLU A 393 -21.91 -8.03 10.30
C GLU A 393 -23.02 -8.10 9.26
N GLY A 394 -24.14 -8.76 9.56
CA GLY A 394 -25.36 -8.65 8.75
C GLY A 394 -25.95 -7.25 8.91
N LYS A 395 -25.93 -6.45 7.85
CA LYS A 395 -26.36 -5.04 7.88
C LYS A 395 -27.86 -4.87 8.07
N ARG A 396 -28.69 -5.81 7.61
CA ARG A 396 -30.14 -5.76 7.88
C ARG A 396 -30.53 -6.50 9.17
N THR A 397 -29.77 -7.52 9.56
CA THR A 397 -30.10 -8.38 10.71
C THR A 397 -29.45 -7.94 12.01
N GLY A 398 -28.37 -7.17 11.95
CA GLY A 398 -27.53 -6.82 13.11
C GLY A 398 -26.66 -7.97 13.64
N GLN A 399 -26.70 -9.15 13.02
CA GLN A 399 -25.95 -10.31 13.50
C GLN A 399 -24.45 -10.11 13.29
N LEU A 400 -23.66 -10.38 14.34
CA LEU A 400 -22.24 -10.09 14.37
C LEU A 400 -21.41 -11.37 14.52
N MET A 401 -20.34 -11.45 13.73
CA MET A 401 -19.34 -12.51 13.77
C MET A 401 -17.95 -11.89 13.93
N LEU A 402 -17.19 -12.40 14.91
CA LEU A 402 -15.80 -12.01 15.15
C LEU A 402 -14.89 -13.22 14.93
N LEU A 403 -13.77 -13.01 14.24
CA LEU A 403 -12.72 -14.02 14.09
C LEU A 403 -11.40 -13.45 14.59
N LEU A 404 -10.86 -14.04 15.66
CA LEU A 404 -9.49 -13.79 16.09
C LEU A 404 -8.55 -14.68 15.27
N VAL A 405 -7.64 -14.08 14.51
CA VAL A 405 -6.69 -14.79 13.65
C VAL A 405 -5.30 -14.71 14.25
N THR A 406 -4.71 -15.87 14.56
CA THR A 406 -3.36 -16.00 15.13
C THR A 406 -2.54 -17.01 14.34
N THR A 407 -1.24 -17.11 14.61
CA THR A 407 -0.45 -18.30 14.24
C THR A 407 -0.75 -19.44 15.20
N SER A 408 -0.28 -20.66 14.89
CA SER A 408 -0.36 -21.82 15.79
C SER A 408 0.70 -21.79 16.92
N ARG A 409 1.57 -20.77 16.96
CA ARG A 409 2.77 -20.71 17.81
C ARG A 409 2.53 -20.02 19.16
N GLY A 410 1.49 -20.44 19.88
CA GLY A 410 1.19 -19.91 21.21
C GLY A 410 -0.09 -20.47 21.78
N GLU A 411 -0.23 -20.37 23.10
CA GLU A 411 -1.43 -20.78 23.82
C GLU A 411 -2.16 -19.53 24.32
N LEU A 412 -3.39 -19.34 23.86
CA LEU A 412 -4.26 -18.25 24.29
C LEU A 412 -5.25 -18.77 25.34
N PRO A 413 -5.50 -18.05 26.44
CA PRO A 413 -6.60 -18.40 27.36
C PRO A 413 -7.95 -18.10 26.69
N LEU A 414 -8.38 -19.01 25.82
CA LEU A 414 -9.56 -18.84 24.95
C LEU A 414 -10.85 -18.60 25.74
N ALA A 415 -10.99 -19.21 26.91
CA ALA A 415 -12.16 -19.02 27.77
C ALA A 415 -12.25 -17.57 28.29
N GLU A 416 -11.16 -17.02 28.81
CA GLU A 416 -11.11 -15.64 29.29
C GLU A 416 -11.32 -14.65 28.15
N PHE A 417 -10.66 -14.87 27.00
CA PHE A 417 -10.85 -14.05 25.82
C PHE A 417 -12.32 -14.03 25.38
N ARG A 418 -12.96 -15.21 25.29
CA ARG A 418 -14.39 -15.34 24.97
C ARG A 418 -15.25 -14.57 25.96
N ASP A 419 -15.05 -14.76 27.26
CA ASP A 419 -15.93 -14.20 28.28
C ASP A 419 -15.81 -12.66 28.40
N GLU A 420 -14.61 -12.10 28.18
CA GLU A 420 -14.41 -10.65 28.06
C GLU A 420 -15.11 -10.08 26.81
N ILE A 421 -15.02 -10.77 25.67
CA ILE A 421 -15.69 -10.36 24.43
C ILE A 421 -17.21 -10.39 24.57
N LEU A 422 -17.78 -11.45 25.16
CA LEU A 422 -19.23 -11.57 25.35
C LEU A 422 -19.78 -10.53 26.33
N ARG A 423 -19.03 -10.17 27.37
CA ARG A 423 -19.39 -9.05 28.26
C ARG A 423 -19.40 -7.72 27.52
N ALA A 424 -18.48 -7.52 26.59
CA ALA A 424 -18.40 -6.28 25.83
C ALA A 424 -19.40 -6.23 24.67
N VAL A 425 -19.76 -7.34 24.06
CA VAL A 425 -20.70 -7.41 22.95
C VAL A 425 -21.74 -8.50 23.23
N PRO A 426 -22.76 -8.21 24.05
CA PRO A 426 -23.76 -9.20 24.44
C PRO A 426 -24.56 -9.77 23.25
N ASP A 427 -24.75 -8.97 22.20
CA ASP A 427 -25.50 -9.36 21.00
C ASP A 427 -24.63 -10.12 19.96
N LEU A 428 -23.42 -10.56 20.34
CA LEU A 428 -22.55 -11.32 19.46
C LEU A 428 -23.20 -12.64 19.05
N THR A 429 -23.30 -12.88 17.74
CA THR A 429 -23.93 -14.10 17.21
C THR A 429 -22.92 -15.23 17.06
N SER A 430 -21.66 -14.92 16.75
CA SER A 430 -20.64 -15.92 16.42
C SER A 430 -19.23 -15.43 16.79
N LEU A 431 -18.47 -16.27 17.50
CA LEU A 431 -17.06 -16.01 17.83
C LEU A 431 -16.18 -17.18 17.40
N TRP A 432 -15.14 -16.87 16.63
CA TRP A 432 -14.18 -17.84 16.12
C TRP A 432 -12.76 -17.51 16.54
N TRP A 433 -11.98 -18.58 16.74
CA TRP A 433 -10.53 -18.53 16.70
C TRP A 433 -10.03 -19.25 15.46
N VAL A 434 -9.09 -18.63 14.75
CA VAL A 434 -8.55 -19.12 13.49
C VAL A 434 -7.03 -19.14 13.54
N GLU A 435 -6.45 -20.29 13.21
CA GLU A 435 -5.01 -20.44 13.04
C GLU A 435 -4.63 -20.20 11.57
N ASN A 436 -3.57 -19.44 11.36
CA ASN A 436 -3.02 -19.05 10.06
C ASN A 436 -1.50 -18.87 10.16
N ASP A 437 -0.76 -19.86 9.68
CA ASP A 437 0.70 -19.90 9.66
C ASP A 437 1.29 -19.40 8.34
N ARG A 438 0.44 -18.91 7.42
CA ARG A 438 0.92 -18.36 6.15
C ARG A 438 1.81 -17.14 6.37
N ILE A 439 2.90 -17.11 5.62
CA ILE A 439 3.84 -15.97 5.62
C ILE A 439 3.18 -14.72 5.02
N ALA A 440 2.28 -14.89 4.05
CA ALA A 440 1.59 -13.79 3.40
C ALA A 440 0.67 -13.04 4.38
N ASP A 441 0.59 -11.72 4.24
CA ASP A 441 -0.34 -10.85 4.99
C ASP A 441 -1.78 -11.00 4.47
N VAL A 442 -2.36 -12.17 4.71
CA VAL A 442 -3.71 -12.56 4.31
C VAL A 442 -4.37 -13.31 5.45
N VAL A 443 -5.70 -13.25 5.55
CA VAL A 443 -6.47 -14.15 6.40
C VAL A 443 -6.72 -15.45 5.64
N ALA A 444 -6.08 -16.53 6.09
CA ALA A 444 -6.36 -17.88 5.63
C ALA A 444 -6.97 -18.69 6.78
N LEU A 445 -8.05 -19.41 6.50
CA LEU A 445 -8.76 -20.20 7.50
C LEU A 445 -8.20 -21.63 7.54
N GLU A 446 -6.93 -21.79 7.94
CA GLU A 446 -6.26 -23.10 7.89
C GLU A 446 -6.83 -24.06 8.93
N LYS A 447 -7.12 -23.56 10.13
CA LYS A 447 -7.84 -24.30 11.18
C LYS A 447 -8.75 -23.34 11.94
N THR A 448 -10.01 -23.71 12.09
CA THR A 448 -11.06 -22.86 12.65
C THR A 448 -11.71 -23.51 13.85
N HIS A 449 -11.91 -22.75 14.92
CA HIS A 449 -12.50 -23.20 16.17
C HIS A 449 -13.66 -22.26 16.54
N LEU A 450 -14.88 -22.80 16.63
CA LEU A 450 -16.02 -22.05 17.11
C LEU A 450 -15.92 -21.93 18.64
N LEU A 451 -15.79 -20.70 19.14
CA LEU A 451 -15.69 -20.43 20.58
C LEU A 451 -17.04 -20.13 21.22
N TYR A 452 -17.98 -19.57 20.45
CA TYR A 452 -19.32 -19.21 20.94
C TYR A 452 -20.32 -19.04 19.80
N GLY A 453 -21.58 -19.38 20.08
CA GLY A 453 -22.73 -19.00 19.27
C GLY A 453 -22.93 -19.91 18.05
N GLN A 454 -23.30 -19.30 16.94
CA GLN A 454 -23.65 -20.00 15.69
C GLN A 454 -22.46 -20.08 14.73
N GLU A 455 -22.46 -21.06 13.83
CA GLU A 455 -21.39 -21.19 12.82
C GLU A 455 -21.47 -20.12 11.71
N ALA A 456 -22.65 -19.57 11.48
CA ALA A 456 -22.91 -18.55 10.48
C ALA A 456 -23.69 -17.38 11.08
N ILE A 457 -23.58 -16.22 10.44
CA ILE A 457 -24.54 -15.12 10.61
C ILE A 457 -25.46 -15.08 9.38
N GLU A 458 -26.59 -14.41 9.52
CA GLU A 458 -27.54 -14.19 8.44
C GLU A 458 -27.53 -12.74 7.96
N GLU A 459 -27.74 -12.57 6.66
CA GLU A 459 -28.05 -11.29 6.01
C GLU A 459 -29.36 -11.41 5.22
N GLN A 460 -30.00 -10.29 4.90
CA GLN A 460 -31.18 -10.25 4.06
C GLN A 460 -30.97 -9.34 2.83
N LEU A 461 -31.38 -9.79 1.65
CA LEU A 461 -31.39 -8.99 0.41
C LEU A 461 -32.60 -9.38 -0.43
N LEU A 462 -33.35 -8.41 -0.97
CA LEU A 462 -34.52 -8.61 -1.84
C LEU A 462 -35.56 -9.61 -1.28
N GLY A 463 -35.70 -9.64 0.05
CA GLY A 463 -36.61 -10.55 0.76
C GLY A 463 -36.11 -11.99 0.89
N TYR A 464 -34.87 -12.29 0.49
CA TYR A 464 -34.21 -13.57 0.73
C TYR A 464 -33.28 -13.50 1.93
N ARG A 465 -33.03 -14.65 2.54
CA ARG A 465 -32.08 -14.82 3.64
C ARG A 465 -30.81 -15.49 3.13
N PHE A 466 -29.66 -15.08 3.64
CA PHE A 466 -28.37 -15.65 3.27
C PHE A 466 -27.56 -15.95 4.51
N LYS A 467 -27.11 -17.21 4.65
CA LYS A 467 -26.09 -17.58 5.62
C LYS A 467 -24.71 -17.16 5.13
N ILE A 468 -23.93 -16.63 6.07
CA ILE A 468 -22.57 -16.14 5.87
C ILE A 468 -21.67 -16.84 6.88
N TYR A 469 -20.79 -17.69 6.39
CA TYR A 469 -19.77 -18.42 7.16
C TYR A 469 -18.45 -17.66 7.20
N PRO A 470 -17.51 -17.99 8.12
CA PRO A 470 -16.18 -17.38 8.18
C PRO A 470 -15.45 -17.30 6.83
N GLY A 471 -15.54 -18.36 6.03
CA GLY A 471 -14.85 -18.51 4.75
C GLY A 471 -15.67 -18.16 3.52
N SER A 472 -17.00 -18.07 3.63
CA SER A 472 -17.83 -17.85 2.44
C SER A 472 -17.65 -16.44 1.90
N PHE A 473 -17.68 -16.32 0.57
CA PHE A 473 -17.77 -15.03 -0.10
C PHE A 473 -19.18 -14.45 0.05
N PHE A 474 -19.25 -13.17 0.38
CA PHE A 474 -20.48 -12.39 0.32
C PHE A 474 -20.11 -10.94 0.01
N GLN A 475 -21.00 -10.22 -0.66
CA GLN A 475 -20.70 -8.86 -1.09
C GLN A 475 -20.42 -7.95 0.10
N THR A 476 -19.31 -7.22 0.04
CA THR A 476 -18.84 -6.45 1.20
C THR A 476 -19.72 -5.25 1.53
N ASN A 477 -20.53 -4.76 0.58
CA ASN A 477 -21.56 -3.74 0.78
C ASN A 477 -22.92 -4.33 0.40
N PRO A 478 -23.62 -5.01 1.32
CA PRO A 478 -24.92 -5.65 1.04
C PRO A 478 -25.97 -4.67 0.51
N LEU A 479 -25.99 -3.45 1.02
CA LEU A 479 -26.96 -2.43 0.61
C LEU A 479 -26.75 -2.00 -0.84
N ALA A 480 -25.50 -1.82 -1.29
CA ALA A 480 -25.21 -1.56 -2.70
C ALA A 480 -25.38 -2.81 -3.58
N ALA A 481 -25.08 -4.00 -3.05
CA ALA A 481 -25.32 -5.28 -3.74
C ALA A 481 -26.79 -5.45 -4.10
N GLU A 482 -27.69 -5.07 -3.20
CA GLU A 482 -29.14 -5.10 -3.44
C GLU A 482 -29.55 -4.28 -4.67
N LEU A 483 -28.96 -3.09 -4.88
CA LEU A 483 -29.21 -2.28 -6.07
C LEU A 483 -28.75 -2.99 -7.36
N VAL A 484 -27.61 -3.68 -7.31
CA VAL A 484 -27.10 -4.45 -8.45
C VAL A 484 -28.03 -5.62 -8.74
N TYR A 485 -28.40 -6.39 -7.72
CA TYR A 485 -29.24 -7.59 -7.87
C TYR A 485 -30.66 -7.25 -8.33
N ASP A 486 -31.23 -6.15 -7.85
CA ASP A 486 -32.54 -5.67 -8.29
C ASP A 486 -32.54 -5.30 -9.79
N ARG A 487 -31.47 -4.65 -10.25
CA ARG A 487 -31.30 -4.30 -11.65
C ARG A 487 -31.09 -5.53 -12.55
N ILE A 488 -30.35 -6.53 -12.08
CA ILE A 488 -30.19 -7.82 -12.77
C ILE A 488 -31.55 -8.52 -12.88
N GLN A 489 -32.30 -8.60 -11.77
CA GLN A 489 -33.63 -9.21 -11.75
C GLN A 489 -34.63 -8.48 -12.66
N SER A 490 -34.61 -7.15 -12.65
CA SER A 490 -35.48 -6.32 -13.48
C SER A 490 -35.18 -6.51 -14.96
N GLU A 491 -33.90 -6.61 -15.34
CA GLU A 491 -33.51 -6.87 -16.72
C GLU A 491 -33.92 -8.28 -17.17
N ALA A 492 -33.72 -9.31 -16.34
CA ALA A 492 -34.16 -10.67 -16.65
C ALA A 492 -35.69 -10.73 -16.89
N ARG A 493 -36.49 -10.02 -16.08
CA ARG A 493 -37.93 -9.88 -16.30
C ARG A 493 -38.26 -9.19 -17.62
N ARG A 494 -37.55 -8.10 -17.94
CA ARG A 494 -37.72 -7.34 -19.20
C ARG A 494 -37.41 -8.20 -20.43
N LEU A 495 -36.44 -9.09 -20.31
CA LEU A 495 -36.02 -10.02 -21.36
C LEU A 495 -36.90 -11.28 -21.43
N HIS A 496 -37.86 -11.46 -20.51
CA HIS A 496 -38.67 -12.68 -20.37
C HIS A 496 -37.82 -13.96 -20.25
N THR A 497 -36.69 -13.85 -19.55
CA THR A 497 -35.70 -14.92 -19.36
C THR A 497 -36.37 -16.21 -18.87
N GLN A 498 -36.13 -17.30 -19.59
CA GLN A 498 -36.53 -18.65 -19.19
C GLN A 498 -35.40 -19.38 -18.47
N SER A 499 -34.16 -19.23 -18.91
CA SER A 499 -33.03 -20.03 -18.45
C SER A 499 -31.76 -19.17 -18.32
N ALA A 500 -31.33 -18.96 -17.07
CA ALA A 500 -30.17 -18.14 -16.77
C ALA A 500 -28.93 -18.96 -16.36
N LEU A 501 -27.76 -18.57 -16.85
CA LEU A 501 -26.47 -19.10 -16.43
C LEU A 501 -25.68 -18.01 -15.70
N GLY A 502 -25.28 -18.27 -14.45
CA GLY A 502 -24.39 -17.44 -13.66
C GLY A 502 -22.97 -18.01 -13.62
N LEU A 503 -21.98 -17.21 -13.99
CA LEU A 503 -20.56 -17.58 -13.90
C LEU A 503 -19.89 -16.78 -12.77
N TYR A 504 -19.03 -17.46 -12.00
CA TYR A 504 -18.40 -16.92 -10.79
C TYR A 504 -19.43 -16.58 -9.71
N CYS A 505 -20.40 -17.47 -9.50
CA CYS A 505 -21.58 -17.18 -8.67
C CYS A 505 -21.30 -17.06 -7.16
N GLY A 506 -20.11 -17.45 -6.68
CA GLY A 506 -19.79 -17.45 -5.26
C GLY A 506 -20.84 -18.21 -4.45
N SER A 507 -21.35 -17.58 -3.39
CA SER A 507 -22.41 -18.16 -2.53
C SER A 507 -23.83 -18.08 -3.11
N GLY A 508 -23.97 -17.78 -4.41
CA GLY A 508 -25.21 -17.90 -5.17
C GLY A 508 -26.20 -16.76 -4.99
N ALA A 509 -25.77 -15.60 -4.49
CA ALA A 509 -26.67 -14.51 -4.15
C ALA A 509 -27.43 -13.94 -5.36
N ILE A 510 -26.76 -13.80 -6.51
CA ILE A 510 -27.37 -13.32 -7.76
C ILE A 510 -28.40 -14.34 -8.27
N GLU A 511 -28.03 -15.62 -8.31
CA GLU A 511 -28.84 -16.71 -8.84
C GLU A 511 -30.09 -16.94 -8.00
N ILE A 512 -29.96 -16.87 -6.68
CA ILE A 512 -31.08 -16.89 -5.75
C ILE A 512 -32.04 -15.73 -6.02
N CYS A 513 -31.53 -14.52 -6.28
CA CYS A 513 -32.38 -13.38 -6.63
C CYS A 513 -33.08 -13.58 -7.99
N LEU A 514 -32.40 -14.21 -8.95
CA LEU A 514 -32.95 -14.55 -10.27
C LEU A 514 -34.01 -15.64 -10.25
N SER A 515 -34.13 -16.44 -9.18
CA SER A 515 -35.14 -17.51 -9.06
C SER A 515 -36.59 -17.04 -9.27
N LYS A 516 -36.90 -15.76 -9.03
CA LYS A 516 -38.21 -15.13 -9.26
C LYS A 516 -38.38 -14.51 -10.65
N ALA A 517 -37.34 -14.48 -11.47
CA ALA A 517 -37.33 -13.84 -12.78
C ALA A 517 -37.02 -14.81 -13.94
N ALA A 518 -36.56 -16.04 -13.63
CA ALA A 518 -36.29 -17.09 -14.60
C ALA A 518 -36.90 -18.43 -14.18
N SER A 519 -37.19 -19.29 -15.16
CA SER A 519 -37.76 -20.62 -14.95
C SER A 519 -36.71 -21.64 -14.48
N GLU A 520 -35.47 -21.53 -14.95
CA GLU A 520 -34.30 -22.27 -14.47
C GLU A 520 -33.10 -21.32 -14.29
N VAL A 521 -32.31 -21.51 -13.23
CA VAL A 521 -31.04 -20.82 -13.04
C VAL A 521 -29.93 -21.81 -12.68
N VAL A 522 -28.78 -21.68 -13.34
CA VAL A 522 -27.59 -22.49 -13.05
C VAL A 522 -26.44 -21.57 -12.67
N GLY A 523 -25.86 -21.76 -11.48
CA GLY A 523 -24.66 -21.03 -11.07
C GLY A 523 -23.42 -21.92 -11.11
N VAL A 524 -22.27 -21.36 -11.52
CA VAL A 524 -20.97 -22.04 -11.54
C VAL A 524 -19.96 -21.28 -10.67
N ASP A 525 -19.38 -21.97 -9.69
CA ASP A 525 -18.24 -21.49 -8.92
C ASP A 525 -17.28 -22.64 -8.63
N TRP A 526 -15.99 -22.33 -8.50
CA TRP A 526 -14.96 -23.35 -8.29
C TRP A 526 -14.74 -23.66 -6.81
N ASP A 527 -15.17 -22.80 -5.90
CA ASP A 527 -14.92 -22.95 -4.46
C ASP A 527 -16.01 -23.83 -3.81
N PRO A 528 -15.64 -25.02 -3.29
CA PRO A 528 -16.60 -25.93 -2.66
C PRO A 528 -17.30 -25.30 -1.43
N ALA A 529 -16.63 -24.40 -0.70
CA ALA A 529 -17.23 -23.75 0.46
C ALA A 529 -18.36 -22.78 0.05
N ASN A 530 -18.18 -22.09 -1.07
CA ASN A 530 -19.20 -21.22 -1.66
C ASN A 530 -20.40 -22.04 -2.14
N ILE A 531 -20.18 -23.14 -2.87
CA ILE A 531 -21.24 -24.01 -3.38
C ILE A 531 -22.05 -24.67 -2.25
N ARG A 532 -21.39 -25.13 -1.18
CA ARG A 532 -22.11 -25.61 0.02
C ARG A 532 -23.00 -24.52 0.62
N THR A 533 -22.47 -23.32 0.80
CA THR A 533 -23.23 -22.17 1.31
C THR A 533 -24.40 -21.82 0.39
N ALA A 534 -24.20 -21.86 -0.93
CA ALA A 534 -25.23 -21.58 -1.92
C ALA A 534 -26.40 -22.58 -1.84
N ASN A 535 -26.11 -23.88 -1.70
CA ASN A 535 -27.13 -24.91 -1.54
C ASN A 535 -27.90 -24.77 -0.22
N GLU A 536 -27.23 -24.42 0.88
CA GLU A 536 -27.93 -24.09 2.14
C GLU A 536 -28.85 -22.88 1.97
N ASN A 537 -28.40 -21.86 1.25
CA ASN A 537 -29.19 -20.67 0.95
C ASN A 537 -30.42 -21.00 0.08
N LEU A 538 -30.36 -21.99 -0.83
CA LEU A 538 -31.56 -22.49 -1.52
C LEU A 538 -32.54 -23.12 -0.56
N ALA A 539 -32.06 -23.99 0.34
CA ALA A 539 -32.90 -24.70 1.29
C ALA A 539 -33.65 -23.74 2.23
N ILE A 540 -32.97 -22.74 2.80
CA ILE A 540 -33.59 -21.77 3.72
C ILE A 540 -34.60 -20.84 3.03
N ASN A 541 -34.46 -20.63 1.72
CA ASN A 541 -35.39 -19.82 0.92
C ASN A 541 -36.43 -20.66 0.16
N LYS A 542 -36.39 -22.01 0.29
CA LYS A 542 -37.29 -22.95 -0.38
C LYS A 542 -37.32 -22.78 -1.90
N ILE A 543 -36.15 -22.61 -2.51
CA ILE A 543 -35.98 -22.41 -3.95
C ILE A 543 -35.68 -23.75 -4.61
N GLY A 544 -36.48 -24.14 -5.60
CA GLY A 544 -36.36 -25.43 -6.32
C GLY A 544 -35.91 -25.33 -7.78
N ASN A 545 -35.85 -24.13 -8.35
CA ASN A 545 -35.53 -23.89 -9.76
C ASN A 545 -34.10 -23.36 -10.00
N VAL A 546 -33.25 -23.43 -8.98
CA VAL A 546 -31.85 -23.01 -9.06
C VAL A 546 -30.97 -24.18 -8.67
N ARG A 547 -29.87 -24.39 -9.41
CA ARG A 547 -28.86 -25.40 -9.09
C ARG A 547 -27.45 -24.84 -9.26
N PHE A 548 -26.51 -25.37 -8.50
CA PHE A 548 -25.12 -24.93 -8.50
C PHE A 548 -24.18 -26.06 -8.93
N LEU A 549 -23.15 -25.69 -9.70
CA LEU A 549 -22.10 -26.58 -10.17
C LEU A 549 -20.77 -26.18 -9.55
N GLU A 550 -20.11 -27.13 -8.89
CA GLU A 550 -18.74 -26.99 -8.38
C GLU A 550 -17.75 -27.26 -9.51
N SER A 551 -17.32 -26.21 -10.21
CA SER A 551 -16.38 -26.32 -11.33
C SER A 551 -15.70 -24.99 -11.62
N SER A 552 -14.50 -25.02 -12.20
CA SER A 552 -13.99 -23.83 -12.86
C SER A 552 -14.85 -23.47 -14.08
N VAL A 553 -14.90 -22.18 -14.41
CA VAL A 553 -15.65 -21.69 -15.57
C VAL A 553 -15.12 -22.35 -16.85
N GLU A 554 -13.80 -22.46 -17.02
CA GLU A 554 -13.20 -23.04 -18.22
C GLU A 554 -13.56 -24.52 -18.42
N ALA A 555 -13.78 -25.25 -17.33
CA ALA A 555 -14.12 -26.66 -17.33
C ALA A 555 -15.64 -26.89 -17.46
N ALA A 556 -16.47 -26.00 -16.93
CA ALA A 556 -17.93 -26.10 -17.02
C ALA A 556 -18.47 -25.72 -18.41
N LEU A 557 -17.87 -24.71 -19.05
CA LEU A 557 -18.36 -24.16 -20.32
C LEU A 557 -18.49 -25.18 -21.47
N PRO A 558 -17.58 -26.16 -21.66
CA PRO A 558 -17.73 -27.22 -22.66
C PRO A 558 -18.88 -28.20 -22.40
N GLU A 559 -19.27 -28.40 -21.14
CA GLU A 559 -20.36 -29.32 -20.76
C GLU A 559 -21.74 -28.66 -20.84
N ILE A 560 -21.75 -27.33 -20.85
CA ILE A 560 -22.95 -26.51 -21.04
C ILE A 560 -23.38 -26.58 -22.51
N SER A 561 -24.52 -27.22 -22.76
CA SER A 561 -25.05 -27.40 -24.13
C SER A 561 -25.43 -26.05 -24.76
N LEU A 562 -25.05 -25.86 -26.03
CA LEU A 562 -25.42 -24.69 -26.84
C LEU A 562 -26.95 -24.54 -26.92
N GLY A 563 -27.46 -23.31 -26.73
CA GLY A 563 -28.89 -23.01 -26.83
C GLY A 563 -29.73 -23.32 -25.58
N THR A 564 -29.10 -23.69 -24.46
CA THR A 564 -29.80 -24.04 -23.21
C THR A 564 -30.20 -22.82 -22.37
N PHE A 565 -29.52 -21.68 -22.58
CA PHE A 565 -29.68 -20.48 -21.77
C PHE A 565 -29.97 -19.29 -22.66
N ASP A 566 -30.87 -18.40 -22.20
CA ASP A 566 -31.21 -17.15 -22.87
C ASP A 566 -30.61 -15.91 -22.17
N LEU A 567 -30.14 -16.07 -20.93
CA LEU A 567 -29.41 -15.03 -20.19
C LEU A 567 -28.11 -15.59 -19.57
N LEU A 568 -27.01 -14.88 -19.79
CA LEU A 568 -25.73 -15.09 -19.11
C LEU A 568 -25.47 -13.94 -18.14
N VAL A 569 -25.12 -14.25 -16.89
CA VAL A 569 -24.67 -13.28 -15.89
C VAL A 569 -23.25 -13.61 -15.47
N ILE A 570 -22.37 -12.61 -15.47
CA ILE A 570 -20.95 -12.77 -15.16
C ILE A 570 -20.55 -11.74 -14.10
N ASP A 571 -19.97 -12.19 -12.99
CA ASP A 571 -19.37 -11.34 -11.94
C ASP A 571 -17.92 -11.81 -11.68
N PRO A 572 -16.98 -11.54 -12.60
CA PRO A 572 -15.64 -12.12 -12.54
C PRO A 572 -14.77 -11.43 -11.48
N PRO A 573 -13.65 -12.04 -11.09
CA PRO A 573 -12.69 -11.41 -10.17
C PRO A 573 -12.12 -10.11 -10.77
N ARG A 574 -11.49 -9.28 -9.93
CA ARG A 574 -10.89 -7.96 -10.30
C ARG A 574 -9.96 -7.97 -11.53
N ALA A 575 -9.39 -9.12 -11.89
CA ALA A 575 -8.54 -9.28 -13.08
C ALA A 575 -9.33 -9.32 -14.41
N GLY A 576 -10.67 -9.38 -14.32
CA GLY A 576 -11.57 -9.62 -15.44
C GLY A 576 -11.55 -11.08 -15.89
N LEU A 577 -12.11 -11.33 -17.08
CA LEU A 577 -12.11 -12.65 -17.69
C LEU A 577 -10.73 -13.02 -18.24
N SER A 578 -10.39 -14.31 -18.20
CA SER A 578 -9.21 -14.79 -18.94
C SER A 578 -9.53 -14.81 -20.44
N PRO A 579 -8.52 -14.64 -21.33
CA PRO A 579 -8.74 -14.74 -22.78
C PRO A 579 -9.39 -16.06 -23.21
N ARG A 580 -9.10 -17.15 -22.49
CA ARG A 580 -9.68 -18.47 -22.75
C ARG A 580 -11.17 -18.50 -22.41
N SER A 581 -11.54 -18.06 -21.20
CA SER A 581 -12.93 -18.04 -20.74
C SER A 581 -13.77 -17.09 -21.61
N LEU A 582 -13.24 -15.92 -21.97
CA LEU A 582 -13.90 -14.96 -22.84
C LEU A 582 -14.20 -15.55 -24.23
N LYS A 583 -13.24 -16.27 -24.84
CA LYS A 583 -13.46 -16.97 -26.11
C LYS A 583 -14.55 -18.04 -26.00
N GLN A 584 -14.57 -18.80 -24.90
CA GLN A 584 -15.60 -19.83 -24.65
C GLN A 584 -16.98 -19.19 -24.46
N ILE A 585 -17.08 -18.09 -23.70
CA ILE A 585 -18.32 -17.32 -23.48
C ILE A 585 -18.90 -16.82 -24.81
N VAL A 586 -18.06 -16.23 -25.67
CA VAL A 586 -18.48 -15.81 -27.02
C VAL A 586 -19.00 -17.00 -27.83
N GLY A 587 -18.36 -18.16 -27.71
CA GLY A 587 -18.75 -19.39 -28.39
C GLY A 587 -20.13 -19.92 -27.99
N LEU A 588 -20.61 -19.62 -26.78
CA LEU A 588 -21.94 -20.06 -26.31
C LEU A 588 -23.10 -19.40 -27.06
N LYS A 589 -22.87 -18.19 -27.60
CA LYS A 589 -23.89 -17.38 -28.30
C LYS A 589 -25.21 -17.21 -27.51
N ILE A 590 -25.12 -16.98 -26.20
CA ILE A 590 -26.29 -16.71 -25.36
C ILE A 590 -26.84 -15.31 -25.70
N PRO A 591 -28.13 -15.17 -26.07
CA PRO A 591 -28.70 -13.91 -26.55
C PRO A 591 -28.55 -12.73 -25.60
N GLY A 592 -28.86 -12.90 -24.32
CA GLY A 592 -28.72 -11.86 -23.30
C GLY A 592 -27.45 -12.05 -22.47
N LEU A 593 -26.72 -10.98 -22.22
CA LEU A 593 -25.53 -10.99 -21.36
C LEU A 593 -25.55 -9.80 -20.40
N ILE A 594 -25.38 -10.07 -19.11
CA ILE A 594 -25.15 -9.08 -18.07
C ILE A 594 -23.75 -9.30 -17.50
N TYR A 595 -22.87 -8.31 -17.65
CA TYR A 595 -21.52 -8.32 -17.09
C TYR A 595 -21.46 -7.33 -15.93
N VAL A 596 -21.29 -7.83 -14.71
CA VAL A 596 -21.01 -7.04 -13.50
C VAL A 596 -19.50 -6.95 -13.31
N SER A 597 -18.96 -5.75 -13.11
CA SER A 597 -17.52 -5.58 -12.91
C SER A 597 -17.16 -4.47 -11.92
N CYS A 598 -16.32 -4.83 -10.96
CA CYS A 598 -15.72 -3.90 -10.00
C CYS A 598 -14.48 -3.14 -10.54
N ASN A 599 -14.11 -3.38 -11.82
CA ASN A 599 -12.95 -2.78 -12.47
C ASN A 599 -13.29 -2.30 -13.89
N PRO A 600 -13.57 -0.99 -14.06
CA PRO A 600 -13.92 -0.42 -15.36
C PRO A 600 -12.90 -0.69 -16.47
N ALA A 601 -11.60 -0.71 -16.16
CA ALA A 601 -10.56 -0.89 -17.16
C ALA A 601 -10.57 -2.30 -17.78
N THR A 602 -10.73 -3.34 -16.96
CA THR A 602 -10.86 -4.71 -17.46
C THR A 602 -12.21 -4.94 -18.14
N LEU A 603 -13.27 -4.29 -17.65
CA LEU A 603 -14.57 -4.29 -18.31
C LEU A 603 -14.48 -3.72 -19.73
N ALA A 604 -13.89 -2.54 -19.93
CA ALA A 604 -13.77 -1.92 -21.25
C ALA A 604 -13.03 -2.80 -22.27
N ARG A 605 -11.95 -3.47 -21.82
CA ARG A 605 -11.22 -4.47 -22.60
C ARG A 605 -12.13 -5.63 -23.02
N ASP A 606 -12.87 -6.21 -22.07
CA ASP A 606 -13.70 -7.38 -22.33
C ASP A 606 -14.91 -7.04 -23.21
N LEU A 607 -15.53 -5.87 -22.97
CA LEU A 607 -16.62 -5.35 -23.79
C LEU A 607 -16.19 -5.20 -25.26
N LYS A 608 -14.96 -4.75 -25.52
CA LYS A 608 -14.47 -4.64 -26.90
C LYS A 608 -14.50 -5.98 -27.63
N VAL A 609 -14.02 -7.04 -26.99
CA VAL A 609 -14.00 -8.40 -27.55
C VAL A 609 -15.42 -8.93 -27.74
N LEU A 610 -16.31 -8.69 -26.77
CA LEU A 610 -17.72 -9.07 -26.88
C LEU A 610 -18.39 -8.37 -28.07
N THR A 611 -18.16 -7.07 -28.24
CA THR A 611 -18.73 -6.31 -29.35
C THR A 611 -18.18 -6.72 -30.71
N ASP A 612 -16.88 -7.02 -30.81
CA ASP A 612 -16.27 -7.55 -32.02
C ASP A 612 -16.83 -8.92 -32.41
N SER A 613 -17.43 -9.62 -31.45
CA SER A 613 -18.02 -10.94 -31.63
C SER A 613 -19.54 -10.90 -31.92
N GLY A 614 -20.12 -9.71 -32.05
CA GLY A 614 -21.52 -9.51 -32.44
C GLY A 614 -22.43 -8.99 -31.33
N TYR A 615 -22.00 -9.00 -30.06
CA TYR A 615 -22.82 -8.40 -29.00
C TYR A 615 -22.93 -6.87 -29.19
N LYS A 616 -24.05 -6.29 -28.82
CA LYS A 616 -24.26 -4.85 -28.73
C LYS A 616 -24.45 -4.47 -27.28
N ILE A 617 -23.75 -3.42 -26.85
CA ILE A 617 -23.94 -2.84 -25.53
C ILE A 617 -25.24 -2.04 -25.58
N SER A 618 -26.25 -2.44 -24.82
CA SER A 618 -27.50 -1.71 -24.72
C SER A 618 -27.41 -0.58 -23.69
N ARG A 619 -26.82 -0.85 -22.52
CA ARG A 619 -26.69 0.13 -21.44
C ARG A 619 -25.53 -0.21 -20.50
N LEU A 620 -24.93 0.80 -19.89
CA LEU A 620 -24.01 0.68 -18.76
C LEU A 620 -24.58 1.40 -17.53
N THR A 621 -24.64 0.70 -16.40
CA THR A 621 -25.12 1.28 -15.14
C THR A 621 -24.02 1.22 -14.08
N PRO A 622 -23.37 2.35 -13.79
CA PRO A 622 -22.43 2.46 -12.68
C PRO A 622 -23.15 2.48 -11.32
N VAL A 623 -22.60 1.79 -10.33
CA VAL A 623 -23.08 1.78 -8.94
C VAL A 623 -21.89 2.05 -8.01
N ASP A 624 -22.06 3.01 -7.10
CA ASP A 624 -21.07 3.26 -6.07
C ASP A 624 -21.13 2.23 -4.95
N PHE A 625 -20.42 1.12 -5.17
CA PHE A 625 -20.30 0.03 -4.21
C PHE A 625 -19.36 0.36 -3.04
N PHE A 626 -18.43 1.29 -3.26
CA PHE A 626 -17.36 1.61 -2.31
C PHE A 626 -17.16 3.13 -2.20
N PRO A 627 -18.05 3.82 -1.46
CA PRO A 627 -17.89 5.22 -1.10
C PRO A 627 -16.48 5.52 -0.54
N HIS A 628 -15.96 6.70 -0.86
CA HIS A 628 -14.65 7.21 -0.43
C HIS A 628 -13.44 6.46 -0.99
N THR A 629 -13.64 5.61 -1.99
CA THR A 629 -12.58 4.87 -2.72
C THR A 629 -12.72 5.06 -4.22
N GLY A 630 -11.62 4.84 -4.97
CA GLY A 630 -11.63 4.91 -6.43
C GLY A 630 -12.30 3.73 -7.15
N HIS A 631 -12.85 2.76 -6.41
CA HIS A 631 -13.55 1.63 -7.01
C HIS A 631 -14.93 2.03 -7.52
N LEU A 632 -15.34 1.45 -8.65
CA LEU A 632 -16.63 1.65 -9.26
C LEU A 632 -17.13 0.30 -9.79
N GLU A 633 -18.34 -0.07 -9.38
CA GLU A 633 -19.03 -1.24 -9.93
C GLU A 633 -19.81 -0.79 -11.16
N VAL A 634 -19.77 -1.57 -12.24
CA VAL A 634 -20.49 -1.27 -13.47
C VAL A 634 -21.21 -2.52 -13.94
N ILE A 635 -22.50 -2.38 -14.21
CA ILE A 635 -23.31 -3.40 -14.85
C ILE A 635 -23.39 -3.06 -16.33
N ALA A 636 -22.91 -3.94 -17.19
CA ALA A 636 -23.06 -3.83 -18.63
C ALA A 636 -24.14 -4.79 -19.13
N TYR A 637 -25.10 -4.25 -19.86
CA TYR A 637 -26.16 -5.00 -20.52
C TYR A 637 -25.80 -5.16 -21.99
N LEU A 638 -25.81 -6.40 -22.47
CA LEU A 638 -25.50 -6.72 -23.85
C LEU A 638 -26.52 -7.68 -24.44
N ASN A 639 -26.71 -7.61 -25.75
CA ASN A 639 -27.49 -8.55 -26.54
C ASN A 639 -26.78 -8.94 -27.84
N LEU A 640 -27.03 -10.16 -28.35
CA LEU A 640 -26.54 -10.60 -29.66
C LEU A 640 -27.38 -10.06 -30.83
#